data_AF-A0A285Z0W8-F1
#
_entry.id   AF-A0A285Z0W8-F1
#
_cell.length_a   1.000
_cell.length_b   1.000
_cell.length_c   1.000
_cell.angle_alpha   90.00
_cell.angle_beta   90.00
_cell.angle_gamma   90.00
#
_symmetry.space_group_name_H-M   'P 1'
#
loop_
_entity.id
_entity.type
_entity.pdbx_description
1 polymer ?
#
loop_
_entity_poly.entity_id
_entity_poly.type
_entity_poly.pdbx_seq_one_letter_code
_entity_poly.pdbx_strand_id
1 'polypeptide(L)'
;MSSQAPPAVSPAPAAVPPRPAAGGAVLAVYTAAIFTSAFLLFLVQPMFSRMVLPLLGGTPAVWNTCMLFFQAALLGGYLYAHLGAKRLGVRRQAAVHVALLAVAAALLPISVAGAAPHGGAAPIPWLLLLMLTTVGLPFFALSATGPMLQKWFAGTGHPGAANPYWLYAASNLGSMIALLGYPFVMEPRLRLMEQSHVWAAGYALLAVLVIACAVLLWRLAPAGAAASADDAATEAEAAPLPGRVKATWVALAFIPSSLLLSVTTFITTDVSPIPLLWVVPLALYLLTFTLAFATRPPLRHRWMLAVQPFFIATVSLLLMYGWTRKPLLVIPIHLVAFFVTALVCHGELARRRPPVSHLTEFYLWISVGGVLGGIFNVLVAPVIFSRVWEYPIVLTLACLARPWPREPFTTRKVAVSLLRTGAFVLALVLVSRTDIPGIPAWLGLLFAGMALALVSAGLGRAPIFLALCIGASLVIRTNFVLKHEPTLLAHRSFYGRYAVLDVRRQGGYHALYNGSTLHGAQGVRPDERREPLTYYVRTGPLGQIFTGTAEKAGHRRVAVVGLGAGTLAAYGNAGEDWTFYEIDPGIVKIARDPRYFTYLADSRARIGIVLGDARLSLTHAPPHKYDLILVDAFNSDAIPVHLLTREAIGVYLDKLAPGGIIALHLSNRYLDLEPVVAALARERGMAARVGTSTLSGFFFSASTWAVMARSDADLGTLSADARWPQAQTRRGVPAWTDDYSSLLSVWNK
;
A
#
# COMPACT_ATOMS: atom_id res chain seq x y z
N MET A 1 -4.47 61.84 -60.35
CA MET A 1 -4.29 62.62 -59.10
C MET A 1 -5.66 62.89 -58.51
N SER A 2 -6.07 62.11 -57.51
CA SER A 2 -7.25 62.37 -56.67
C SER A 2 -7.09 61.52 -55.42
N SER A 3 -6.81 62.18 -54.29
CA SER A 3 -6.63 61.55 -52.98
C SER A 3 -8.00 61.33 -52.33
N GLN A 4 -8.33 60.08 -52.01
CA GLN A 4 -9.42 59.76 -51.10
C GLN A 4 -8.88 59.59 -49.68
N ALA A 5 -9.43 60.39 -48.76
CA ALA A 5 -9.18 60.28 -47.33
C ALA A 5 -9.90 59.04 -46.74
N PRO A 6 -9.34 58.35 -45.72
CA PRO A 6 -10.01 57.26 -45.04
C PRO A 6 -11.06 57.77 -44.00
N PRO A 7 -12.10 56.97 -43.68
CA PRO A 7 -13.17 57.37 -42.77
C PRO A 7 -12.73 57.39 -41.30
N ALA A 8 -13.41 58.23 -40.52
CA ALA A 8 -13.15 58.51 -39.10
C ALA A 8 -13.28 57.27 -38.19
N VAL A 9 -12.31 57.13 -37.28
CA VAL A 9 -12.26 56.13 -36.21
C VAL A 9 -13.16 56.59 -35.05
N SER A 10 -14.17 55.80 -34.71
CA SER A 10 -14.98 55.99 -33.49
C SER A 10 -14.12 55.82 -32.23
N PRO A 11 -14.30 56.63 -31.17
CA PRO A 11 -13.50 56.53 -29.96
C PRO A 11 -13.77 55.20 -29.23
N ALA A 12 -12.69 54.49 -28.91
CA ALA A 12 -12.72 53.29 -28.08
C ALA A 12 -13.31 53.60 -26.69
N PRO A 13 -14.12 52.71 -26.09
CA PRO A 13 -14.61 52.90 -24.74
C PRO A 13 -13.43 52.97 -23.77
N ALA A 14 -13.45 53.98 -22.89
CA ALA A 14 -12.40 54.24 -21.92
C ALA A 14 -12.13 52.99 -21.05
N ALA A 15 -10.89 52.50 -21.11
CA ALA A 15 -10.41 51.42 -20.25
C ALA A 15 -10.40 51.89 -18.79
N VAL A 16 -11.25 51.30 -17.96
CA VAL A 16 -11.20 51.46 -16.50
C VAL A 16 -9.86 50.90 -16.01
N PRO A 17 -9.05 51.67 -15.26
CA PRO A 17 -7.76 51.17 -14.77
C PRO A 17 -7.98 50.01 -13.78
N PRO A 18 -7.22 48.91 -13.89
CA PRO A 18 -7.33 47.80 -12.95
C PRO A 18 -6.87 48.26 -11.56
N ARG A 19 -7.70 48.04 -10.53
CA ARG A 19 -7.33 48.31 -9.12
C ARG A 19 -6.22 47.35 -8.69
N PRO A 20 -4.97 47.81 -8.45
CA PRO A 20 -3.82 46.92 -8.26
C PRO A 20 -3.82 46.19 -6.90
N ALA A 21 -4.44 46.76 -5.87
CA ALA A 21 -4.47 46.17 -4.52
C ALA A 21 -5.40 44.94 -4.37
N ALA A 22 -6.45 44.83 -5.21
CA ALA A 22 -7.41 43.72 -5.14
C ALA A 22 -6.87 42.42 -5.76
N GLY A 23 -5.98 42.52 -6.75
CA GLY A 23 -5.44 41.35 -7.46
C GLY A 23 -4.57 40.45 -6.59
N GLY A 24 -3.67 41.05 -5.78
CA GLY A 24 -2.79 40.30 -4.88
C GLY A 24 -3.54 39.54 -3.78
N ALA A 25 -4.58 40.15 -3.20
CA ALA A 25 -5.40 39.50 -2.17
C ALA A 25 -6.21 38.32 -2.72
N VAL A 26 -6.81 38.46 -3.91
CA VAL A 26 -7.54 37.35 -4.57
C VAL A 26 -6.59 36.20 -4.86
N LEU A 27 -5.40 36.49 -5.40
CA LEU A 27 -4.38 35.49 -5.66
C LEU A 27 -4.00 34.72 -4.38
N ALA A 28 -3.70 35.44 -3.30
CA ALA A 28 -3.26 34.85 -2.04
C ALA A 28 -4.31 33.91 -1.42
N VAL A 29 -5.58 34.34 -1.37
CA VAL A 29 -6.67 33.55 -0.78
C VAL A 29 -6.92 32.27 -1.60
N TYR A 30 -6.97 32.36 -2.92
CA TYR A 30 -7.14 31.19 -3.78
C TYR A 30 -5.93 30.24 -3.71
N THR A 31 -4.71 30.77 -3.66
CA THR A 31 -3.49 29.96 -3.46
C THR A 31 -3.58 29.19 -2.15
N ALA A 32 -3.87 29.89 -1.04
CA ALA A 32 -3.94 29.31 0.29
C ALA A 32 -5.03 28.25 0.37
N ALA A 33 -6.22 28.51 -0.18
CA ALA A 33 -7.33 27.57 -0.20
C ALA A 33 -6.97 26.27 -0.97
N ILE A 34 -6.36 26.38 -2.15
CA ILE A 34 -5.95 25.21 -2.94
C ILE A 34 -4.81 24.46 -2.27
N PHE A 35 -3.81 25.16 -1.74
CA PHE A 35 -2.71 24.56 -1.00
C PHE A 35 -3.23 23.77 0.21
N THR A 36 -4.06 24.41 1.06
CA THR A 36 -4.63 23.78 2.26
C THR A 36 -5.53 22.60 1.90
N SER A 37 -6.35 22.73 0.85
CA SER A 37 -7.19 21.62 0.36
C SER A 37 -6.36 20.43 -0.08
N ALA A 38 -5.29 20.65 -0.85
CA ALA A 38 -4.41 19.58 -1.32
C ALA A 38 -3.64 18.95 -0.15
N PHE A 39 -3.12 19.77 0.76
CA PHE A 39 -2.44 19.31 1.97
C PHE A 39 -3.34 18.39 2.80
N LEU A 40 -4.58 18.80 3.11
CA LEU A 40 -5.52 17.98 3.88
C LEU A 40 -5.93 16.69 3.15
N LEU A 41 -6.14 16.76 1.83
CA LEU A 41 -6.51 15.61 0.99
C LEU A 41 -5.43 14.52 1.01
N PHE A 42 -4.15 14.89 1.04
CA PHE A 42 -3.06 13.92 1.12
C PHE A 42 -2.67 13.55 2.55
N LEU A 43 -2.95 14.39 3.55
CA LEU A 43 -2.70 14.08 4.95
C LEU A 43 -3.69 13.06 5.53
N VAL A 44 -4.97 13.13 5.12
CA VAL A 44 -6.01 12.23 5.65
C VAL A 44 -5.81 10.77 5.25
N GLN A 45 -5.20 10.51 4.08
CA GLN A 45 -5.03 9.16 3.57
C GLN A 45 -4.16 8.27 4.47
N PRO A 46 -2.91 8.67 4.83
CA PRO A 46 -2.11 7.90 5.78
C PRO A 46 -2.68 7.89 7.19
N MET A 47 -3.28 9.00 7.63
CA MET A 47 -3.94 9.11 8.94
C MET A 47 -5.05 8.07 9.10
N PHE A 48 -6.01 8.07 8.18
CA PHE A 48 -7.13 7.15 8.19
C PHE A 48 -6.66 5.70 8.02
N SER A 49 -5.74 5.44 7.09
CA SER A 49 -5.19 4.10 6.87
C SER A 49 -4.59 3.52 8.17
N ARG A 50 -3.84 4.32 8.93
CA ARG A 50 -3.30 3.89 10.24
C ARG A 50 -4.38 3.60 11.27
N MET A 51 -5.47 4.37 11.30
CA MET A 51 -6.58 4.12 12.23
C MET A 51 -7.24 2.76 11.97
N VAL A 52 -7.35 2.33 10.71
CA VAL A 52 -8.02 1.07 10.35
C VAL A 52 -7.10 -0.15 10.29
N LEU A 53 -5.78 0.04 10.12
CA LEU A 53 -4.79 -1.05 10.03
C LEU A 53 -4.93 -2.08 11.17
N PRO A 54 -5.04 -1.68 12.46
CA PRO A 54 -5.24 -2.57 13.60
C PRO A 54 -6.46 -3.49 13.48
N LEU A 55 -7.56 -3.00 12.92
CA LEU A 55 -8.83 -3.72 12.87
C LEU A 55 -8.82 -4.91 11.88
N LEU A 56 -7.83 -4.93 10.99
CA LEU A 56 -7.76 -5.86 9.86
C LEU A 56 -6.40 -6.57 9.77
N GLY A 57 -5.67 -6.68 10.89
CA GLY A 57 -4.44 -7.48 10.96
C GLY A 57 -3.17 -6.80 10.39
N GLY A 58 -3.21 -5.49 10.07
CA GLY A 58 -2.04 -4.75 9.59
C GLY A 58 -1.56 -5.15 8.20
N THR A 59 -2.46 -5.53 7.29
CA THR A 59 -2.10 -6.09 5.97
C THR A 59 -1.94 -5.02 4.89
N PRO A 60 -1.09 -5.25 3.86
CA PRO A 60 -1.00 -4.35 2.70
C PRO A 60 -2.34 -4.15 1.97
N ALA A 61 -3.26 -5.12 2.04
CA ALA A 61 -4.55 -5.05 1.38
C ALA A 61 -5.44 -3.94 1.96
N VAL A 62 -5.28 -3.61 3.25
CA VAL A 62 -5.97 -2.48 3.89
C VAL A 62 -5.64 -1.17 3.17
N TRP A 63 -4.36 -0.91 2.93
CA TRP A 63 -3.92 0.28 2.21
C TRP A 63 -4.40 0.31 0.77
N ASN A 64 -4.26 -0.80 0.03
CA ASN A 64 -4.73 -0.86 -1.36
C ASN A 64 -6.24 -0.56 -1.46
N THR A 65 -7.02 -1.07 -0.51
CA THR A 65 -8.47 -0.82 -0.43
C THR A 65 -8.75 0.65 -0.12
N CYS A 66 -8.00 1.25 0.81
CA CYS A 66 -8.09 2.69 1.10
C CYS A 66 -7.77 3.53 -0.15
N MET A 67 -6.72 3.18 -0.89
CA MET A 67 -6.35 3.85 -2.14
C MET A 67 -7.46 3.75 -3.19
N LEU A 68 -8.07 2.58 -3.39
CA LEU A 68 -9.21 2.44 -4.30
C LEU A 68 -10.36 3.37 -3.89
N PHE A 69 -10.70 3.41 -2.60
CA PHE A 69 -11.74 4.31 -2.10
C PHE A 69 -11.40 5.78 -2.39
N PHE A 70 -10.20 6.23 -2.04
CA PHE A 70 -9.77 7.61 -2.27
C PHE A 70 -9.74 7.98 -3.74
N GLN A 71 -9.31 7.06 -4.63
CA GLN A 71 -9.37 7.25 -6.08
C GLN A 71 -10.82 7.39 -6.56
N ALA A 72 -11.74 6.57 -6.06
CA ALA A 72 -13.16 6.64 -6.43
C ALA A 72 -13.83 7.91 -5.92
N ALA A 73 -13.54 8.32 -4.68
CA ALA A 73 -14.05 9.55 -4.09
C ALA A 73 -13.46 10.81 -4.77
N LEU A 74 -12.20 10.75 -5.23
CA LEU A 74 -11.58 11.78 -6.05
C LEU A 74 -12.29 11.92 -7.41
N LEU A 75 -12.54 10.79 -8.09
CA LEU A 75 -13.33 10.75 -9.32
C LEU A 75 -14.73 11.34 -9.11
N GLY A 76 -15.39 10.99 -8.01
CA GLY A 76 -16.70 11.52 -7.63
C GLY A 76 -16.67 13.05 -7.45
N GLY A 77 -15.69 13.58 -6.72
CA GLY A 77 -15.54 15.03 -6.51
C GLY A 77 -15.24 15.78 -7.81
N TYR A 78 -14.45 15.19 -8.71
CA TYR A 78 -14.17 15.79 -10.03
C TYR A 78 -15.42 15.80 -10.92
N LEU A 79 -16.21 14.73 -10.88
CA LEU A 79 -17.48 14.66 -11.59
C LEU A 79 -18.47 15.71 -11.05
N TYR A 80 -18.55 15.86 -9.73
CA TYR A 80 -19.35 16.90 -9.09
C TYR A 80 -18.88 18.32 -9.47
N ALA A 81 -17.58 18.57 -9.46
CA ALA A 81 -17.01 19.86 -9.87
C ALA A 81 -17.36 20.19 -11.34
N HIS A 82 -17.24 19.21 -12.23
CA HIS A 82 -17.52 19.36 -13.66
C HIS A 82 -19.02 19.58 -13.94
N LEU A 83 -19.90 18.70 -13.43
CA LEU A 83 -21.33 18.78 -13.67
C LEU A 83 -21.99 19.95 -12.92
N GLY A 84 -21.53 20.25 -11.71
CA GLY A 84 -22.05 21.35 -10.89
C GLY A 84 -21.87 22.69 -11.59
N ALA A 85 -20.70 22.93 -12.18
CA ALA A 85 -20.44 24.17 -12.91
C ALA A 85 -21.32 24.29 -14.17
N LYS A 86 -21.55 23.18 -14.88
CA LYS A 86 -22.36 23.15 -16.11
C LYS A 86 -23.85 23.34 -15.82
N ARG A 87 -24.37 22.76 -14.73
CA ARG A 87 -25.82 22.74 -14.43
C ARG A 87 -26.28 23.91 -13.55
N LEU A 88 -25.46 24.34 -12.59
CA LEU A 88 -25.86 25.33 -11.57
C LEU A 88 -25.28 26.72 -11.82
N GLY A 89 -24.25 26.83 -12.67
CA GLY A 89 -23.43 28.03 -12.78
C GLY A 89 -22.54 28.25 -11.56
N VAL A 90 -21.48 29.04 -11.73
CA VAL A 90 -20.39 29.18 -10.75
C VAL A 90 -20.87 29.71 -9.39
N ARG A 91 -21.82 30.67 -9.39
CA ARG A 91 -22.30 31.32 -8.15
C ARG A 91 -23.14 30.38 -7.27
N ARG A 92 -24.09 29.64 -7.85
CA ARG A 92 -24.93 28.67 -7.09
C ARG A 92 -24.10 27.46 -6.67
N GLN A 93 -23.18 27.01 -7.54
CA GLN A 93 -22.22 25.96 -7.19
C GLN A 93 -21.40 26.34 -5.95
N ALA A 94 -21.00 27.61 -5.81
CA ALA A 94 -20.30 28.08 -4.62
C ALA A 94 -21.12 27.97 -3.33
N ALA A 95 -22.39 28.36 -3.35
CA ALA A 95 -23.28 28.20 -2.19
C ALA A 95 -23.49 26.72 -1.82
N VAL A 96 -23.72 25.85 -2.81
CA VAL A 96 -23.89 24.40 -2.59
C VAL A 96 -22.61 23.78 -2.01
N HIS A 97 -21.45 24.20 -2.48
CA HIS A 97 -20.18 23.67 -1.98
C HIS A 97 -19.87 24.11 -0.55
N VAL A 98 -20.18 25.36 -0.20
CA VAL A 98 -20.08 25.83 1.19
C VAL A 98 -21.02 25.03 2.11
N ALA A 99 -22.26 24.77 1.68
CA ALA A 99 -23.18 23.92 2.43
C ALA A 99 -22.66 22.48 2.56
N LEU A 100 -22.09 21.91 1.50
CA LEU A 100 -21.45 20.59 1.52
C LEU A 100 -20.30 20.53 2.54
N LEU A 101 -19.45 21.55 2.59
CA LEU A 101 -18.37 21.64 3.58
C LEU A 101 -18.92 21.71 5.02
N ALA A 102 -19.99 22.47 5.23
CA ALA A 102 -20.64 22.58 6.55
C ALA A 102 -21.26 21.24 6.99
N VAL A 103 -21.93 20.52 6.08
CA VAL A 103 -22.50 19.19 6.38
C VAL A 103 -21.39 18.18 6.67
N ALA A 104 -20.31 18.19 5.89
CA ALA A 104 -19.20 17.26 6.12
C ALA A 104 -18.42 17.57 7.42
N ALA A 105 -18.42 18.83 7.89
CA ALA A 105 -17.85 19.19 9.17
C ALA A 105 -18.55 18.51 10.37
N ALA A 106 -19.81 18.09 10.23
CA ALA A 106 -20.54 17.36 11.27
C ALA A 106 -19.97 15.95 11.53
N LEU A 107 -19.11 15.43 10.65
CA LEU A 107 -18.44 14.14 10.80
C LEU A 107 -17.04 14.27 11.42
N LEU A 108 -16.67 15.45 11.90
CA LEU A 108 -15.35 15.73 12.49
C LEU A 108 -15.42 15.82 14.02
N PRO A 109 -14.37 15.42 14.76
CA PRO A 109 -13.11 14.84 14.26
C PRO A 109 -13.30 13.43 13.69
N ILE A 110 -12.48 13.06 12.71
CA ILE A 110 -12.53 11.72 12.11
C ILE A 110 -12.13 10.69 13.17
N SER A 111 -13.02 9.77 13.48
CA SER A 111 -12.75 8.66 14.39
C SER A 111 -13.25 7.36 13.79
N VAL A 112 -12.51 6.28 13.98
CA VAL A 112 -12.94 4.93 13.62
C VAL A 112 -13.55 4.30 14.85
N ALA A 113 -14.88 4.36 14.96
CA ALA A 113 -15.66 3.63 15.94
C ALA A 113 -16.38 2.48 15.24
N GLY A 114 -15.96 1.24 15.50
CA GLY A 114 -16.60 0.08 14.89
C GLY A 114 -15.91 -1.21 15.27
N ALA A 115 -16.69 -2.25 15.54
CA ALA A 115 -16.17 -3.59 15.68
C ALA A 115 -15.69 -4.09 14.31
N ALA A 116 -14.51 -4.72 14.27
CA ALA A 116 -14.01 -5.39 13.10
C ALA A 116 -15.04 -6.41 12.55
N PRO A 117 -14.98 -6.76 11.26
CA PRO A 117 -15.89 -7.75 10.69
C PRO A 117 -15.79 -9.07 11.47
N HIS A 118 -16.92 -9.52 12.03
CA HIS A 118 -17.01 -10.79 12.74
C HIS A 118 -17.07 -11.95 11.74
N GLY A 119 -16.46 -13.09 12.07
CA GLY A 119 -16.77 -14.40 11.49
C GLY A 119 -16.87 -14.47 9.96
N GLY A 120 -15.75 -14.40 9.24
CA GLY A 120 -15.70 -14.70 7.81
C GLY A 120 -16.34 -13.68 6.87
N ALA A 121 -16.81 -12.52 7.38
CA ALA A 121 -17.26 -11.42 6.54
C ALA A 121 -16.13 -10.87 5.65
N ALA A 122 -16.47 -10.47 4.42
CA ALA A 122 -15.50 -10.00 3.44
C ALA A 122 -14.86 -8.66 3.89
N PRO A 123 -13.53 -8.59 4.12
CA PRO A 123 -12.89 -7.39 4.67
C PRO A 123 -12.99 -6.15 3.77
N ILE A 124 -12.96 -6.35 2.45
CA ILE A 124 -12.95 -5.25 1.46
C ILE A 124 -14.28 -4.47 1.47
N PRO A 125 -15.46 -5.08 1.26
CA PRO A 125 -16.74 -4.35 1.33
C PRO A 125 -16.96 -3.65 2.67
N TRP A 126 -16.58 -4.29 3.78
CA TRP A 126 -16.70 -3.70 5.11
C TRP A 126 -15.84 -2.43 5.23
N LEU A 127 -14.58 -2.48 4.80
CA LEU A 127 -13.68 -1.32 4.85
C LEU A 127 -14.17 -0.18 3.94
N LEU A 128 -14.65 -0.50 2.73
CA LEU A 128 -15.23 0.51 1.83
C LEU A 128 -16.46 1.19 2.45
N LEU A 129 -17.33 0.43 3.13
CA LEU A 129 -18.49 0.98 3.84
C LEU A 129 -18.06 1.86 5.02
N LEU A 130 -17.11 1.39 5.83
CA LEU A 130 -16.55 2.17 6.94
C LEU A 130 -15.99 3.50 6.44
N MET A 131 -15.22 3.48 5.34
CA MET A 131 -14.69 4.70 4.74
C MET A 131 -15.79 5.63 4.24
N LEU A 132 -16.83 5.08 3.61
CA LEU A 132 -17.96 5.85 3.10
C LEU A 132 -18.68 6.63 4.22
N THR A 133 -18.90 6.00 5.38
CA THR A 133 -19.64 6.58 6.50
C THR A 133 -18.81 7.48 7.40
N THR A 134 -17.48 7.37 7.39
CA THR A 134 -16.58 8.12 8.29
C THR A 134 -15.86 9.26 7.56
N VAL A 135 -15.00 8.94 6.59
CA VAL A 135 -14.13 9.89 5.88
C VAL A 135 -14.65 10.28 4.50
N GLY A 136 -15.63 9.56 3.98
CA GLY A 136 -16.12 9.67 2.60
C GLY A 136 -16.62 11.06 2.23
N LEU A 137 -17.53 11.62 3.03
CA LEU A 137 -18.11 12.94 2.76
C LEU A 137 -17.07 14.08 2.92
N PRO A 138 -16.27 14.16 4.00
CA PRO A 138 -15.19 15.15 4.10
C PRO A 138 -14.20 15.06 2.95
N PHE A 139 -13.75 13.84 2.59
CA PHE A 139 -12.81 13.63 1.50
C PHE A 139 -13.41 14.03 0.14
N PHE A 140 -14.67 13.67 -0.13
CA PHE A 140 -15.39 14.06 -1.34
C PHE A 140 -15.50 15.58 -1.49
N ALA A 141 -15.77 16.31 -0.39
CA ALA A 141 -15.83 17.76 -0.43
C ALA A 141 -14.44 18.39 -0.70
N LEU A 142 -13.38 17.87 -0.08
CA LEU A 142 -12.00 18.27 -0.34
C LEU A 142 -11.58 18.01 -1.79
N SER A 143 -11.93 16.84 -2.34
CA SER A 143 -11.52 16.44 -3.69
C SER A 143 -12.12 17.30 -4.80
N ALA A 144 -13.32 17.84 -4.56
CA ALA A 144 -13.96 18.80 -5.46
C ALA A 144 -13.38 20.23 -5.37
N THR A 145 -12.80 20.60 -4.22
CA THR A 145 -12.43 21.99 -3.91
C THR A 145 -11.37 22.55 -4.86
N GLY A 146 -10.29 21.81 -5.13
CA GLY A 146 -9.21 22.26 -6.02
C GLY A 146 -9.69 22.64 -7.43
N PRO A 147 -10.31 21.70 -8.19
CA PRO A 147 -10.85 21.99 -9.52
C PRO A 147 -11.90 23.12 -9.52
N MET A 148 -12.74 23.18 -8.49
CA MET A 148 -13.78 24.22 -8.39
C MET A 148 -13.17 25.60 -8.19
N LEU A 149 -12.22 25.75 -7.26
CA LEU A 149 -11.55 27.01 -7.01
C LEU A 149 -10.76 27.50 -8.23
N GLN A 150 -10.16 26.61 -9.02
CA GLN A 150 -9.53 27.00 -10.29
C GLN A 150 -10.55 27.62 -11.26
N LYS A 151 -11.75 27.05 -11.37
CA LYS A 151 -12.82 27.59 -12.21
C LYS A 151 -13.41 28.89 -11.65
N TRP A 152 -13.56 28.99 -10.33
CA TRP A 152 -14.05 30.20 -9.68
C TRP A 152 -13.06 31.36 -9.86
N PHE A 153 -11.76 31.08 -9.75
CA PHE A 153 -10.71 32.06 -10.00
C PHE A 153 -10.80 32.65 -11.42
N ALA A 154 -11.03 31.82 -12.43
CA ALA A 154 -11.22 32.28 -13.80
C ALA A 154 -12.43 33.24 -13.93
N GLY A 155 -13.50 32.99 -13.16
CA GLY A 155 -14.69 33.85 -13.10
C GLY A 155 -14.52 35.19 -12.36
N THR A 156 -13.36 35.45 -11.75
CA THR A 156 -13.08 36.73 -11.06
C THR A 156 -12.59 37.85 -11.99
N GLY A 157 -12.23 37.54 -13.24
CA GLY A 157 -11.67 38.51 -14.19
C GLY A 157 -10.21 38.93 -13.91
N HIS A 158 -9.49 38.19 -13.05
CA HIS A 158 -8.08 38.48 -12.73
C HIS A 158 -7.16 38.37 -13.96
N PRO A 159 -6.12 39.22 -14.15
CA PRO A 159 -5.22 39.14 -15.30
C PRO A 159 -4.52 37.78 -15.47
N GLY A 160 -4.27 37.09 -14.35
CA GLY A 160 -3.72 35.72 -14.32
C GLY A 160 -4.74 34.59 -14.55
N ALA A 161 -6.02 34.90 -14.80
CA ALA A 161 -7.09 33.91 -15.01
C ALA A 161 -6.86 33.01 -16.23
N ALA A 162 -6.18 33.52 -17.26
CA ALA A 162 -5.91 32.79 -18.49
C ALA A 162 -4.88 31.65 -18.33
N ASN A 163 -4.08 31.65 -17.25
CA ASN A 163 -3.07 30.63 -17.02
C ASN A 163 -2.94 30.24 -15.53
N PRO A 164 -3.80 29.33 -15.02
CA PRO A 164 -3.84 28.93 -13.62
C PRO A 164 -2.70 27.98 -13.21
N TYR A 165 -1.59 27.93 -13.95
CA TYR A 165 -0.49 26.98 -13.69
C TYR A 165 0.11 27.10 -12.28
N TRP A 166 0.16 28.33 -11.73
CA TRP A 166 0.67 28.56 -10.37
C TRP A 166 -0.26 27.97 -9.29
N LEU A 167 -1.58 27.92 -9.51
CA LEU A 167 -2.53 27.23 -8.61
C LEU A 167 -2.27 25.73 -8.60
N TYR A 168 -1.93 25.16 -9.77
CA TYR A 168 -1.55 23.75 -9.88
C TYR A 168 -0.24 23.46 -9.13
N ALA A 169 0.74 24.35 -9.23
CA ALA A 169 1.99 24.25 -8.48
C ALA A 169 1.76 24.31 -6.95
N ALA A 170 0.90 25.21 -6.47
CA ALA A 170 0.53 25.30 -5.05
C ALA A 170 -0.14 24.00 -4.56
N SER A 171 -1.05 23.44 -5.35
CA SER A 171 -1.68 22.15 -5.04
C SER A 171 -0.64 21.03 -4.91
N ASN A 172 0.28 20.90 -5.88
CA ASN A 172 1.30 19.84 -5.86
C ASN A 172 2.26 19.99 -4.68
N LEU A 173 2.63 21.22 -4.34
CA LEU A 173 3.46 21.51 -3.17
C LEU A 173 2.77 21.08 -1.88
N GLY A 174 1.49 21.44 -1.70
CA GLY A 174 0.68 21.02 -0.55
C GLY A 174 0.60 19.50 -0.42
N SER A 175 0.33 18.80 -1.53
CA SER A 175 0.28 17.33 -1.58
C SER A 175 1.61 16.69 -1.17
N MET A 176 2.73 17.19 -1.68
CA MET A 176 4.06 16.62 -1.41
C MET A 176 4.51 16.85 0.03
N ILE A 177 4.27 18.06 0.56
CA ILE A 177 4.57 18.39 1.97
C ILE A 177 3.72 17.53 2.90
N ALA A 178 2.42 17.33 2.62
CA ALA A 178 1.57 16.46 3.43
C ALA A 178 2.07 15.01 3.43
N LEU A 179 2.36 14.47 2.25
CA LEU A 179 2.72 13.06 2.10
C LEU A 179 4.08 12.72 2.73
N LEU A 180 5.09 13.56 2.53
CA LEU A 180 6.41 13.38 3.15
C LEU A 180 6.40 13.81 4.62
N GLY A 181 5.66 14.85 4.96
CA GLY A 181 5.51 15.33 6.34
C GLY A 181 4.86 14.30 7.26
N TYR A 182 4.03 13.40 6.75
CA TYR A 182 3.35 12.42 7.58
C TYR A 182 4.31 11.48 8.35
N PRO A 183 5.15 10.64 7.71
CA PRO A 183 6.03 9.71 8.42
C PRO A 183 7.17 10.39 9.19
N PHE A 184 7.61 11.59 8.77
CA PHE A 184 8.77 12.27 9.37
C PHE A 184 8.39 13.34 10.42
N VAL A 185 7.17 13.88 10.36
CA VAL A 185 6.73 14.97 11.24
C VAL A 185 5.54 14.57 12.09
N MET A 186 4.46 14.10 11.45
CA MET A 186 3.19 13.85 12.13
C MET A 186 3.24 12.59 12.99
N GLU A 187 3.59 11.45 12.38
CA GLU A 187 3.62 10.14 13.05
C GLU A 187 4.56 10.08 14.26
N PRO A 188 5.79 10.64 14.23
CA PRO A 188 6.70 10.57 15.38
C PRO A 188 6.33 11.50 16.53
N ARG A 189 5.48 12.51 16.31
CA ARG A 189 5.23 13.59 17.29
C ARG A 189 3.80 13.62 17.82
N LEU A 190 2.83 13.15 17.04
CA LEU A 190 1.41 13.28 17.35
C LEU A 190 0.75 11.92 17.41
N ARG A 191 -0.15 11.75 18.38
CA ARG A 191 -1.04 10.58 18.46
C ARG A 191 -2.13 10.65 17.38
N LEU A 192 -2.74 9.52 17.02
CA LEU A 192 -3.75 9.48 15.94
C LEU A 192 -4.95 10.38 16.23
N MET A 193 -5.42 10.45 17.48
CA MET A 193 -6.49 11.37 17.85
C MET A 193 -6.06 12.83 17.73
N GLU A 194 -4.85 13.18 18.14
CA GLU A 194 -4.31 14.54 17.97
C GLU A 194 -4.20 14.91 16.48
N GLN A 195 -3.74 13.98 15.64
CA GLN A 195 -3.70 14.16 14.19
C GLN A 195 -5.10 14.44 13.63
N SER A 196 -6.13 13.73 14.10
CA SER A 196 -7.52 13.93 13.69
C SER A 196 -8.04 15.33 14.05
N HIS A 197 -7.74 15.81 15.26
CA HIS A 197 -8.12 17.17 15.68
C HIS A 197 -7.37 18.24 14.89
N VAL A 198 -6.06 18.07 14.66
CA VAL A 198 -5.26 18.98 13.81
C VAL A 198 -5.83 19.03 12.39
N TRP A 199 -6.22 17.87 11.85
CA TRP A 199 -6.84 17.79 10.54
C TRP A 199 -8.21 18.49 10.51
N ALA A 200 -9.04 18.32 11.55
CA ALA A 200 -10.33 18.99 11.68
C ALA A 200 -10.18 20.52 11.80
N ALA A 201 -9.19 21.01 12.53
CA ALA A 201 -8.85 22.43 12.59
C ALA A 201 -8.42 22.97 11.22
N GLY A 202 -7.60 22.21 10.49
CA GLY A 202 -7.24 22.52 9.11
C GLY A 202 -8.46 22.55 8.17
N TYR A 203 -9.41 21.64 8.36
CA TYR A 203 -10.67 21.60 7.61
C TYR A 203 -11.51 22.86 7.86
N ALA A 204 -11.62 23.30 9.13
CA ALA A 204 -12.31 24.55 9.47
C ALA A 204 -11.63 25.77 8.82
N LEU A 205 -10.30 25.83 8.85
CA LEU A 205 -9.53 26.86 8.14
C LEU A 205 -9.83 26.84 6.63
N LEU A 206 -9.86 25.65 6.01
CA LEU A 206 -10.22 25.53 4.60
C LEU A 206 -11.62 26.04 4.32
N ALA A 207 -12.61 25.71 5.16
CA ALA A 207 -13.99 26.19 5.00
C ALA A 207 -14.04 27.72 5.01
N VAL A 208 -13.31 28.37 5.92
CA VAL A 208 -13.19 29.84 5.96
C VAL A 208 -12.55 30.38 4.68
N LEU A 209 -11.48 29.77 4.19
CA LEU A 209 -10.82 30.18 2.94
C LEU A 209 -11.73 30.01 1.72
N VAL A 210 -12.50 28.92 1.65
CA VAL A 210 -13.46 28.67 0.55
C VAL A 210 -14.61 29.68 0.60
N ILE A 211 -15.13 29.99 1.80
CA ILE A 211 -16.13 31.05 1.98
C ILE A 211 -15.56 32.40 1.49
N ALA A 212 -14.32 32.72 1.84
CA ALA A 212 -13.66 33.93 1.35
C ALA A 212 -13.53 33.94 -0.19
N CYS A 213 -13.14 32.82 -0.81
CA CYS A 213 -13.11 32.67 -2.26
C CYS A 213 -14.50 32.90 -2.90
N ALA A 214 -15.56 32.34 -2.31
CA ALA A 214 -16.94 32.50 -2.78
C ALA A 214 -17.41 33.94 -2.67
N VAL A 215 -17.13 34.62 -1.56
CA VAL A 215 -17.45 36.04 -1.36
C VAL A 215 -16.70 36.92 -2.36
N LEU A 216 -15.40 36.68 -2.58
CA LEU A 216 -14.62 37.39 -3.58
C LEU A 216 -15.15 37.18 -5.00
N LEU A 217 -15.53 35.94 -5.35
CA LEU A 217 -16.19 35.63 -6.60
C LEU A 217 -17.49 36.43 -6.74
N TRP A 218 -18.36 36.44 -5.74
CA TRP A 218 -19.64 37.16 -5.82
C TRP A 218 -19.47 38.68 -5.91
N ARG A 219 -18.44 39.25 -5.27
CA ARG A 219 -18.15 40.69 -5.29
C ARG A 219 -17.48 41.17 -6.57
N LEU A 220 -16.62 40.36 -7.18
CA LEU A 220 -15.78 40.75 -8.32
C LEU A 220 -16.33 40.25 -9.66
N ALA A 221 -17.16 39.19 -9.67
CA ALA A 221 -17.78 38.72 -10.90
C ALA A 221 -18.73 39.78 -11.46
N PRO A 222 -18.57 40.22 -12.73
CA PRO A 222 -19.42 41.24 -13.33
C PRO A 222 -20.91 40.90 -13.22
N ALA A 223 -21.73 41.88 -12.83
CA ALA A 223 -23.20 41.77 -12.84
C ALA A 223 -23.68 41.68 -14.29
N GLY A 224 -23.75 40.46 -14.83
CA GLY A 224 -24.04 40.20 -16.24
C GLY A 224 -23.17 39.11 -16.88
N ALA A 225 -22.06 38.72 -16.24
CA ALA A 225 -21.25 37.58 -16.65
C ALA A 225 -21.89 36.25 -16.20
N ALA A 226 -23.14 36.02 -16.61
CA ALA A 226 -23.77 34.71 -16.56
C ALA A 226 -23.15 33.84 -17.67
N ALA A 227 -21.89 33.43 -17.48
CA ALA A 227 -21.00 32.96 -18.54
C ALA A 227 -20.83 34.02 -19.65
N SER A 228 -19.61 34.38 -20.00
CA SER A 228 -19.35 34.92 -21.33
C SER A 228 -20.01 33.97 -22.32
N ALA A 229 -21.00 34.45 -23.08
CA ALA A 229 -21.63 33.68 -24.15
C ALA A 229 -20.57 33.10 -25.10
N ASP A 230 -19.39 33.74 -25.20
CA ASP A 230 -18.21 33.25 -25.91
C ASP A 230 -17.58 31.97 -25.32
N ASP A 231 -17.42 31.82 -24.00
CA ASP A 231 -16.80 30.60 -23.42
C ASP A 231 -17.77 29.41 -23.49
N ALA A 232 -19.07 29.67 -23.30
CA ALA A 232 -20.12 28.67 -23.45
C ALA A 232 -20.36 28.29 -24.92
N ALA A 233 -20.26 29.24 -25.85
CA ALA A 233 -20.29 28.98 -27.29
C ALA A 233 -19.06 28.19 -27.74
N THR A 234 -17.86 28.52 -27.26
CA THR A 234 -16.62 27.81 -27.60
C THR A 234 -16.58 26.38 -27.04
N GLU A 235 -17.18 26.12 -25.86
CA GLU A 235 -17.37 24.74 -25.34
C GLU A 235 -18.51 23.99 -26.04
N ALA A 236 -19.58 24.67 -26.47
CA ALA A 236 -20.71 24.04 -27.16
C ALA A 236 -20.41 23.69 -28.64
N GLU A 237 -19.49 24.41 -29.28
CA GLU A 237 -19.07 24.20 -30.67
C GLU A 237 -17.88 23.23 -30.80
N ALA A 238 -17.29 22.80 -29.68
CA ALA A 238 -16.17 21.86 -29.67
C ALA A 238 -16.63 20.43 -30.04
N ALA A 239 -16.20 19.97 -31.22
CA ALA A 239 -16.55 18.65 -31.73
C ALA A 239 -16.22 17.54 -30.71
N PRO A 240 -17.14 16.58 -30.48
CA PRO A 240 -16.91 15.52 -29.50
C PRO A 240 -15.68 14.68 -29.87
N LEU A 241 -14.80 14.48 -28.89
CA LEU A 241 -13.58 13.71 -29.11
C LEU A 241 -13.90 12.22 -29.38
N PRO A 242 -13.20 11.57 -30.32
CA PRO A 242 -13.37 10.15 -30.61
C PRO A 242 -13.17 9.27 -29.37
N GLY A 243 -13.99 8.24 -29.19
CA GLY A 243 -13.89 7.32 -28.05
C GLY A 243 -12.51 6.64 -27.90
N ARG A 244 -11.80 6.43 -29.02
CA ARG A 244 -10.42 5.90 -29.02
C ARG A 244 -9.42 6.81 -28.28
N VAL A 245 -9.60 8.13 -28.35
CA VAL A 245 -8.75 9.09 -27.63
C VAL A 245 -8.97 8.95 -26.13
N LYS A 246 -10.25 8.89 -25.71
CA LYS A 246 -10.64 8.70 -24.31
C LYS A 246 -10.12 7.37 -23.76
N ALA A 247 -10.30 6.28 -24.49
CA ALA A 247 -9.77 4.96 -24.13
C ALA A 247 -8.24 4.96 -23.99
N THR A 248 -7.54 5.72 -24.84
CA THR A 248 -6.08 5.87 -24.75
C THR A 248 -5.67 6.60 -23.46
N TRP A 249 -6.40 7.65 -23.07
CA TRP A 249 -6.14 8.34 -21.81
C TRP A 249 -6.38 7.44 -20.60
N VAL A 250 -7.49 6.69 -20.62
CA VAL A 250 -7.80 5.70 -19.59
C VAL A 250 -6.69 4.66 -19.49
N ALA A 251 -6.23 4.08 -20.60
CA ALA A 251 -5.17 3.08 -20.61
C ALA A 251 -3.83 3.63 -20.07
N LEU A 252 -3.45 4.84 -20.48
CA LEU A 252 -2.22 5.48 -20.02
C LEU A 252 -2.27 5.90 -18.55
N ALA A 253 -3.45 6.15 -17.98
CA ALA A 253 -3.62 6.43 -16.55
C ALA A 253 -3.76 5.15 -15.72
N PHE A 254 -4.36 4.10 -16.29
CA PHE A 254 -4.52 2.78 -15.69
C PHE A 254 -3.18 2.15 -15.33
N ILE A 255 -2.22 2.16 -16.27
CA ILE A 255 -0.92 1.50 -16.10
C ILE A 255 -0.16 2.03 -14.87
N PRO A 256 0.15 3.33 -14.73
CA PRO A 256 0.89 3.83 -13.58
C PRO A 256 0.10 3.71 -12.27
N SER A 257 -1.23 3.85 -12.28
CA SER A 257 -2.08 3.62 -11.09
C SER A 257 -2.02 2.17 -10.64
N SER A 258 -2.09 1.24 -11.60
CA SER A 258 -2.01 -0.19 -11.34
C SER A 258 -0.61 -0.63 -10.90
N LEU A 259 0.44 -0.03 -11.47
CA LEU A 259 1.82 -0.24 -11.02
C LEU A 259 2.05 0.25 -9.59
N LEU A 260 1.49 1.42 -9.23
CA LEU A 260 1.58 1.95 -7.87
C LEU A 260 1.07 0.93 -6.84
N LEU A 261 -0.10 0.34 -7.07
CA LEU A 261 -0.70 -0.63 -6.15
C LEU A 261 0.04 -1.97 -6.16
N SER A 262 0.36 -2.48 -7.35
CA SER A 262 1.01 -3.79 -7.50
C SER A 262 2.47 -3.81 -7.02
N VAL A 263 3.26 -2.77 -7.29
CA VAL A 263 4.65 -2.67 -6.79
C VAL A 263 4.67 -2.52 -5.28
N THR A 264 3.72 -1.75 -4.72
CA THR A 264 3.60 -1.59 -3.27
C THR A 264 3.27 -2.94 -2.64
N THR A 265 2.25 -3.64 -3.15
CA THR A 265 1.85 -4.98 -2.68
C THR A 265 3.00 -5.96 -2.74
N PHE A 266 3.74 -6.01 -3.85
CA PHE A 266 4.91 -6.87 -4.00
C PHE A 266 5.98 -6.54 -2.95
N ILE A 267 6.35 -5.26 -2.81
CA ILE A 267 7.37 -4.85 -1.84
C ILE A 267 6.94 -5.20 -0.41
N THR A 268 5.71 -4.85 -0.01
CA THR A 268 5.22 -5.00 1.36
C THR A 268 4.80 -6.43 1.73
N THR A 269 4.76 -7.36 0.76
CA THR A 269 4.39 -8.77 1.00
C THR A 269 5.56 -9.72 0.78
N ASP A 270 6.37 -9.47 -0.25
CA ASP A 270 7.41 -10.40 -0.71
C ASP A 270 8.83 -9.99 -0.34
N VAL A 271 9.07 -8.67 -0.20
CA VAL A 271 10.42 -8.13 0.01
C VAL A 271 10.63 -7.69 1.45
N SER A 272 9.77 -6.81 1.97
CA SER A 272 9.86 -6.30 3.33
C SER A 272 8.50 -5.80 3.83
N PRO A 273 7.89 -6.49 4.81
CA PRO A 273 6.56 -6.16 5.33
C PRO A 273 6.66 -5.01 6.34
N ILE A 274 6.98 -3.81 5.85
CA ILE A 274 7.08 -2.61 6.68
C ILE A 274 5.83 -1.75 6.44
N PRO A 275 4.99 -1.53 7.48
CA PRO A 275 3.91 -0.57 7.40
C PRO A 275 4.41 0.82 6.96
N LEU A 276 3.59 1.55 6.20
CA LEU A 276 3.88 2.90 5.67
C LEU A 276 4.96 3.02 4.58
N LEU A 277 5.61 1.93 4.17
CA LEU A 277 6.53 1.94 3.01
C LEU A 277 5.84 2.37 1.70
N TRP A 278 4.51 2.27 1.65
CA TRP A 278 3.66 2.71 0.54
C TRP A 278 3.69 4.22 0.26
N VAL A 279 4.08 5.05 1.26
CA VAL A 279 4.21 6.50 1.09
C VAL A 279 5.21 6.83 -0.03
N VAL A 280 6.27 6.01 -0.15
CA VAL A 280 7.33 6.23 -1.15
C VAL A 280 6.83 6.00 -2.59
N PRO A 281 6.22 4.85 -2.96
CA PRO A 281 5.56 4.69 -4.24
C PRO A 281 4.54 5.78 -4.56
N LEU A 282 3.69 6.18 -3.60
CA LEU A 282 2.70 7.22 -3.83
C LEU A 282 3.36 8.59 -4.11
N ALA A 283 4.42 8.93 -3.37
CA ALA A 283 5.16 10.18 -3.58
C ALA A 283 5.82 10.20 -4.97
N LEU A 284 6.43 9.08 -5.37
CA LEU A 284 6.99 8.92 -6.71
C LEU A 284 5.91 9.04 -7.79
N TYR A 285 4.73 8.43 -7.60
CA TYR A 285 3.59 8.55 -8.51
C TYR A 285 3.18 10.02 -8.71
N LEU A 286 2.96 10.76 -7.63
CA LEU A 286 2.58 12.19 -7.71
C LEU A 286 3.70 13.06 -8.31
N LEU A 287 4.95 12.74 -7.99
CA LEU A 287 6.11 13.40 -8.58
C LEU A 287 6.13 13.21 -10.10
N THR A 288 5.83 12.01 -10.60
CA THR A 288 5.77 11.80 -12.06
C THR A 288 4.71 12.65 -12.74
N PHE A 289 3.54 12.86 -12.13
CA PHE A 289 2.54 13.80 -12.65
C PHE A 289 3.08 15.24 -12.67
N THR A 290 3.66 15.68 -11.56
CA THR A 290 4.22 17.02 -11.41
C THR A 290 5.30 17.29 -12.47
N LEU A 291 6.20 16.33 -12.70
CA LEU A 291 7.29 16.43 -13.67
C LEU A 291 6.78 16.34 -15.12
N ALA A 292 5.81 15.48 -15.41
CA ALA A 292 5.29 15.28 -16.77
C ALA A 292 4.46 16.47 -17.26
N PHE A 293 3.69 17.11 -16.37
CA PHE A 293 2.82 18.25 -16.70
C PHE A 293 3.47 19.63 -16.46
N ALA A 294 4.75 19.65 -16.07
CA ALA A 294 5.49 20.90 -15.93
C ALA A 294 5.65 21.63 -17.27
N THR A 295 5.60 22.97 -17.25
CA THR A 295 5.82 23.81 -18.46
C THR A 295 7.19 23.58 -19.09
N ARG A 296 8.22 23.35 -18.27
CA ARG A 296 9.57 22.98 -18.68
C ARG A 296 9.97 21.71 -17.93
N PRO A 297 9.63 20.51 -18.46
CA PRO A 297 9.92 19.26 -17.77
C PRO A 297 11.45 19.08 -17.67
N PRO A 298 12.01 18.88 -16.46
CA PRO A 298 13.46 18.75 -16.28
C PRO A 298 13.99 17.45 -16.88
N LEU A 299 13.17 16.40 -16.91
CA LEU A 299 13.48 15.11 -17.51
C LEU A 299 12.85 15.03 -18.89
N ARG A 300 13.69 15.00 -19.93
CA ARG A 300 13.21 14.87 -21.32
C ARG A 300 12.57 13.49 -21.51
N HIS A 301 11.35 13.47 -22.03
CA HIS A 301 10.62 12.22 -22.26
C HIS A 301 11.37 11.21 -23.15
N ARG A 302 12.14 11.70 -24.14
CA ARG A 302 12.96 10.83 -24.99
C ARG A 302 14.00 10.03 -24.20
N TRP A 303 14.57 10.61 -23.15
CA TRP A 303 15.51 9.92 -22.26
C TRP A 303 14.79 8.84 -21.47
N MET A 304 13.61 9.15 -20.94
CA MET A 304 12.81 8.18 -20.18
C MET A 304 12.39 6.99 -21.06
N LEU A 305 11.99 7.23 -22.31
CA LEU A 305 11.73 6.17 -23.29
C LEU A 305 12.95 5.29 -23.60
N ALA A 306 14.16 5.85 -23.53
CA ALA A 306 15.40 5.12 -23.80
C ALA A 306 15.81 4.24 -22.63
N VAL A 307 15.67 4.71 -21.38
CA VAL A 307 16.08 3.97 -20.18
C VAL A 307 15.02 3.01 -19.64
N GLN A 308 13.74 3.24 -19.95
CA GLN A 308 12.63 2.40 -19.47
C GLN A 308 12.82 0.89 -19.75
N PRO A 309 13.20 0.43 -20.97
CA PRO A 309 13.36 -1.00 -21.23
C PRO A 309 14.41 -1.67 -20.35
N PHE A 310 15.49 -0.97 -20.00
CA PHE A 310 16.52 -1.47 -19.10
C PHE A 310 15.92 -1.81 -17.73
N PHE A 311 15.23 -0.84 -17.12
CA PHE A 311 14.65 -1.05 -15.79
C PHE A 311 13.56 -2.11 -15.77
N ILE A 312 12.68 -2.16 -16.79
CA ILE A 312 11.65 -3.21 -16.88
C ILE A 312 12.30 -4.59 -17.05
N ALA A 313 13.34 -4.71 -17.88
CA ALA A 313 14.06 -5.96 -18.05
C ALA A 313 14.75 -6.41 -16.75
N THR A 314 15.44 -5.50 -16.06
CA THR A 314 16.06 -5.78 -14.76
C THR A 314 15.04 -6.27 -13.74
N VAL A 315 13.91 -5.56 -13.59
CA VAL A 315 12.84 -5.97 -12.68
C VAL A 315 12.24 -7.32 -13.07
N SER A 316 12.01 -7.57 -14.36
CA SER A 316 11.48 -8.85 -14.84
C SER A 316 12.42 -10.00 -14.48
N LEU A 317 13.73 -9.82 -14.65
CA LEU A 317 14.74 -10.82 -14.26
C LEU A 317 14.78 -11.05 -12.74
N LEU A 318 14.69 -10.00 -11.94
CA LEU A 318 14.61 -10.10 -10.47
C LEU A 318 13.37 -10.89 -10.03
N LEU A 319 12.22 -10.60 -10.65
CA LEU A 319 10.98 -11.33 -10.41
C LEU A 319 11.12 -12.80 -10.83
N MET A 320 11.75 -13.10 -11.97
CA MET A 320 11.99 -14.48 -12.42
C MET A 320 12.81 -15.30 -11.42
N TYR A 321 13.91 -14.73 -10.92
CA TYR A 321 14.80 -15.43 -9.98
C TYR A 321 14.22 -15.51 -8.56
N GLY A 322 13.24 -14.65 -8.23
CA GLY A 322 12.68 -14.57 -6.89
C GLY A 322 13.69 -14.01 -5.87
N TRP A 323 14.59 -13.13 -6.32
CA TRP A 323 15.63 -12.57 -5.45
C TRP A 323 15.04 -11.52 -4.51
N THR A 324 14.73 -11.92 -3.28
CA THR A 324 14.21 -11.01 -2.24
C THR A 324 15.16 -10.87 -1.03
N ARG A 325 16.27 -11.62 -1.01
CA ARG A 325 17.18 -11.71 0.15
C ARG A 325 17.93 -10.41 0.50
N LYS A 326 18.04 -9.45 -0.43
CA LYS A 326 18.70 -8.15 -0.22
C LYS A 326 17.71 -6.99 -0.44
N PRO A 327 16.78 -6.75 0.49
CA PRO A 327 15.70 -5.77 0.33
C PRO A 327 16.23 -4.35 0.07
N LEU A 328 17.29 -3.93 0.75
CA LEU A 328 17.91 -2.61 0.57
C LEU A 328 18.42 -2.35 -0.86
N LEU A 329 18.76 -3.40 -1.60
CA LEU A 329 19.17 -3.30 -3.01
C LEU A 329 17.96 -3.44 -3.95
N VAL A 330 17.05 -4.38 -3.66
CA VAL A 330 15.94 -4.75 -4.54
C VAL A 330 14.84 -3.68 -4.55
N ILE A 331 14.52 -3.08 -3.39
CA ILE A 331 13.46 -2.07 -3.27
C ILE A 331 13.75 -0.84 -4.15
N PRO A 332 14.94 -0.19 -4.08
CA PRO A 332 15.24 0.95 -4.95
C PRO A 332 15.13 0.64 -6.44
N ILE A 333 15.56 -0.55 -6.88
CA ILE A 333 15.48 -0.96 -8.30
C ILE A 333 14.02 -1.01 -8.75
N HIS A 334 13.13 -1.61 -7.97
CA HIS A 334 11.69 -1.63 -8.28
C HIS A 334 11.06 -0.24 -8.28
N LEU A 335 11.42 0.61 -7.31
CA LEU A 335 10.92 1.99 -7.21
C LEU A 335 11.37 2.86 -8.38
N VAL A 336 12.63 2.75 -8.81
CA VAL A 336 13.15 3.48 -9.98
C VAL A 336 12.49 2.98 -11.26
N ALA A 337 12.35 1.67 -11.43
CA ALA A 337 11.65 1.10 -12.58
C ALA A 337 10.19 1.55 -12.65
N PHE A 338 9.50 1.57 -11.51
CA PHE A 338 8.16 2.11 -11.38
C PHE A 338 8.11 3.59 -11.76
N PHE A 339 8.97 4.42 -11.17
CA PHE A 339 9.02 5.86 -11.43
C PHE A 339 9.26 6.17 -12.90
N VAL A 340 10.27 5.56 -13.53
CA VAL A 340 10.57 5.74 -14.96
C VAL A 340 9.38 5.32 -15.83
N THR A 341 8.78 4.17 -15.53
CA THR A 341 7.66 3.63 -16.29
C THR A 341 6.41 4.50 -16.16
N ALA A 342 6.11 4.98 -14.95
CA ALA A 342 5.00 5.90 -14.71
C ALA A 342 5.24 7.25 -15.39
N LEU A 343 6.46 7.77 -15.34
CA LEU A 343 6.83 9.03 -16.02
C LEU A 343 6.70 8.93 -17.54
N VAL A 344 7.00 7.78 -18.14
CA VAL A 344 6.73 7.54 -19.56
C VAL A 344 5.22 7.62 -19.85
N CYS A 345 4.39 6.95 -19.06
CA CYS A 345 2.94 6.95 -19.27
C CYS A 345 2.34 8.36 -19.08
N HIS A 346 2.71 9.06 -18.00
CA HIS A 346 2.27 10.42 -17.73
C HIS A 346 2.82 11.44 -18.76
N GLY A 347 4.05 11.25 -19.25
CA GLY A 347 4.61 12.06 -20.33
C GLY A 347 3.83 11.91 -21.64
N GLU A 348 3.37 10.70 -21.96
CA GLU A 348 2.48 10.45 -23.11
C GLU A 348 1.10 11.10 -22.92
N LEU A 349 0.55 11.08 -21.71
CA LEU A 349 -0.69 11.80 -21.38
C LEU A 349 -0.52 13.30 -21.56
N ALA A 350 0.56 13.89 -21.02
CA ALA A 350 0.83 15.32 -21.10
C ALA A 350 0.96 15.81 -22.54
N ARG A 351 1.60 15.02 -23.42
CA ARG A 351 1.68 15.33 -24.86
C ARG A 351 0.36 15.19 -25.62
N ARG A 352 -0.57 14.39 -25.12
CA ARG A 352 -1.90 14.17 -25.71
C ARG A 352 -2.98 15.01 -25.02
N ARG A 353 -2.58 16.01 -24.24
CA ARG A 353 -3.47 16.96 -23.59
C ARG A 353 -4.29 17.68 -24.66
N PRO A 354 -5.63 17.71 -24.56
CA PRO A 354 -6.46 18.39 -25.54
C PRO A 354 -6.43 19.92 -25.32
N PRO A 355 -7.04 20.69 -26.25
CA PRO A 355 -7.33 22.10 -26.04
C PRO A 355 -8.14 22.36 -24.76
N VAL A 356 -8.14 23.61 -24.29
CA VAL A 356 -8.74 24.03 -23.02
C VAL A 356 -10.22 23.61 -22.90
N SER A 357 -10.96 23.60 -24.01
CA SER A 357 -12.38 23.19 -24.08
C SER A 357 -12.67 21.76 -23.62
N HIS A 358 -11.71 20.82 -23.77
CA HIS A 358 -11.88 19.42 -23.32
C HIS A 358 -11.04 19.08 -22.09
N LEU A 359 -10.44 20.08 -21.43
CA LEU A 359 -9.47 19.86 -20.36
C LEU A 359 -10.10 19.20 -19.13
N THR A 360 -11.35 19.56 -18.81
CA THR A 360 -12.07 18.96 -17.68
C THR A 360 -12.45 17.50 -17.96
N GLU A 361 -12.90 17.20 -19.19
CA GLU A 361 -13.15 15.83 -19.65
C GLU A 361 -11.87 14.98 -19.63
N PHE A 362 -10.74 15.54 -20.02
CA PHE A 362 -9.44 14.87 -19.98
C PHE A 362 -9.05 14.39 -18.57
N TYR A 363 -9.14 15.27 -17.55
CA TYR A 363 -8.83 14.89 -16.17
C TYR A 363 -9.85 13.90 -15.57
N LEU A 364 -11.11 13.95 -16.02
CA LEU A 364 -12.12 12.96 -15.65
C LEU A 364 -11.72 11.56 -16.14
N TRP A 365 -11.37 11.41 -17.41
CA TRP A 365 -10.95 10.10 -17.97
C TRP A 365 -9.61 9.60 -17.42
N ILE A 366 -8.68 10.49 -17.07
CA ILE A 366 -7.48 10.11 -16.30
C ILE A 366 -7.88 9.51 -14.96
N SER A 367 -8.81 10.14 -14.24
CA SER A 367 -9.29 9.66 -12.94
C SER A 367 -10.02 8.31 -13.06
N VAL A 368 -10.78 8.10 -14.14
CA VAL A 368 -11.37 6.79 -14.47
C VAL A 368 -10.29 5.71 -14.64
N GLY A 369 -9.23 6.00 -15.40
CA GLY A 369 -8.08 5.08 -15.53
C GLY A 369 -7.42 4.78 -14.18
N GLY A 370 -7.28 5.80 -13.33
CA GLY A 370 -6.81 5.66 -11.95
C GLY A 370 -7.62 4.64 -11.14
N VAL A 371 -8.94 4.83 -11.08
CA VAL A 371 -9.89 3.95 -10.36
C VAL A 371 -9.90 2.54 -10.93
N LEU A 372 -9.87 2.38 -12.26
CA LEU A 372 -9.79 1.06 -12.89
C LEU A 372 -8.50 0.32 -12.51
N GLY A 373 -7.38 1.04 -12.36
CA GLY A 373 -6.14 0.50 -11.79
C GLY A 373 -6.35 -0.01 -10.37
N GLY A 374 -7.05 0.77 -9.54
CA GLY A 374 -7.52 0.37 -8.20
C GLY A 374 -8.33 -0.93 -8.21
N ILE A 375 -9.40 -0.96 -9.00
CA ILE A 375 -10.32 -2.10 -9.13
C ILE A 375 -9.56 -3.35 -9.56
N PHE A 376 -8.68 -3.23 -10.55
CA PHE A 376 -7.90 -4.37 -11.02
C PHE A 376 -7.04 -4.97 -9.90
N ASN A 377 -6.33 -4.16 -9.11
CA ASN A 377 -5.42 -4.66 -8.08
C ASN A 377 -6.13 -5.12 -6.80
N VAL A 378 -7.25 -4.50 -6.44
CA VAL A 378 -7.93 -4.76 -5.16
C VAL A 378 -9.02 -5.82 -5.29
N LEU A 379 -9.79 -5.79 -6.38
CA LEU A 379 -11.00 -6.61 -6.52
C LEU A 379 -10.82 -7.76 -7.50
N VAL A 380 -10.09 -7.55 -8.59
CA VAL A 380 -9.99 -8.53 -9.69
C VAL A 380 -8.79 -9.46 -9.50
N ALA A 381 -7.59 -8.90 -9.37
CA ALA A 381 -6.35 -9.67 -9.34
C ALA A 381 -6.28 -10.67 -8.16
N PRO A 382 -6.67 -10.32 -6.92
CA PRO A 382 -6.58 -11.27 -5.80
C PRO A 382 -7.54 -12.47 -5.92
N VAL A 383 -8.63 -12.32 -6.68
CA VAL A 383 -9.62 -13.39 -6.91
C VAL A 383 -9.17 -14.32 -8.04
N ILE A 384 -8.57 -13.77 -9.09
CA ILE A 384 -8.13 -14.55 -10.27
C ILE A 384 -6.77 -15.21 -10.01
N PHE A 385 -5.88 -14.54 -9.28
CA PHE A 385 -4.48 -14.92 -9.16
C PHE A 385 -4.09 -15.31 -7.72
N SER A 386 -3.52 -16.50 -7.58
CA SER A 386 -2.94 -16.98 -6.31
C SER A 386 -1.58 -16.34 -5.96
N ARG A 387 -1.03 -15.49 -6.85
CA ARG A 387 0.22 -14.73 -6.68
C ARG A 387 0.01 -13.30 -7.17
N VAL A 388 0.96 -12.41 -6.90
CA VAL A 388 0.93 -11.00 -7.33
C VAL A 388 1.26 -10.88 -8.83
N TRP A 389 0.40 -11.43 -9.68
CA TRP A 389 0.55 -11.44 -11.14
C TRP A 389 0.23 -10.10 -11.79
N GLU A 390 -0.54 -9.25 -11.12
CA GLU A 390 -0.84 -7.89 -11.54
C GLU A 390 0.43 -7.07 -11.84
N TYR A 391 1.48 -7.19 -11.02
CA TYR A 391 2.70 -6.42 -11.20
C TYR A 391 3.39 -6.71 -12.55
N PRO A 392 3.75 -7.97 -12.86
CA PRO A 392 4.38 -8.29 -14.13
C PRO A 392 3.45 -8.14 -15.35
N ILE A 393 2.14 -8.38 -15.20
CA ILE A 393 1.16 -8.14 -16.29
C ILE A 393 1.17 -6.65 -16.66
N VAL A 394 1.14 -5.76 -15.67
CA VAL A 394 1.06 -4.32 -15.92
C VAL A 394 2.40 -3.78 -16.42
N LEU A 395 3.55 -4.34 -16.01
CA LEU A 395 4.85 -4.05 -16.64
C LEU A 395 4.84 -4.41 -18.13
N THR A 396 4.21 -5.52 -18.50
CA THR A 396 4.03 -5.92 -19.90
C THR A 396 3.14 -4.92 -20.66
N LEU A 397 2.03 -4.48 -20.05
CA LEU A 397 1.15 -3.46 -20.62
C LEU A 397 1.88 -2.11 -20.79
N ALA A 398 2.76 -1.75 -19.85
CA ALA A 398 3.55 -0.53 -19.93
C ALA A 398 4.48 -0.49 -21.15
N CYS A 399 4.94 -1.64 -21.63
CA CYS A 399 5.72 -1.74 -22.85
C CYS A 399 4.89 -1.41 -24.09
N LEU A 400 3.61 -1.84 -24.10
CA LEU A 400 2.65 -1.54 -25.16
C LEU A 400 2.19 -0.07 -25.16
N ALA A 401 2.27 0.61 -24.01
CA ALA A 401 1.92 2.03 -23.86
C ALA A 401 2.92 3.01 -24.47
N ARG A 402 4.11 2.54 -24.89
CA ARG A 402 5.10 3.36 -25.61
C ARG A 402 4.53 3.87 -26.94
N PRO A 403 5.00 5.02 -27.46
CA PRO A 403 4.60 5.51 -28.77
C PRO A 403 4.75 4.46 -29.87
N TRP A 404 3.70 4.28 -30.66
CA TRP A 404 3.73 3.38 -31.80
C TRP A 404 4.26 4.13 -33.04
N PRO A 405 5.10 3.49 -33.87
CA PRO A 405 5.52 4.06 -35.15
C PRO A 405 4.31 4.31 -36.05
N ARG A 406 4.34 5.38 -36.85
CA ARG A 406 3.27 5.72 -37.80
C ARG A 406 3.22 4.81 -39.04
N GLU A 407 4.23 3.97 -39.25
CA GLU A 407 4.27 3.05 -40.39
C GLU A 407 3.39 1.81 -40.18
N PRO A 408 2.73 1.29 -41.24
CA PRO A 408 1.92 0.09 -41.15
C PRO A 408 2.73 -1.17 -40.79
N PHE A 409 2.06 -2.12 -40.12
CA PHE A 409 2.62 -3.43 -39.79
C PHE A 409 2.82 -4.26 -41.06
N THR A 410 4.02 -4.79 -41.26
CA THR A 410 4.30 -5.78 -42.31
C THR A 410 4.58 -7.14 -41.67
N THR A 411 4.18 -8.23 -42.33
CA THR A 411 4.38 -9.61 -41.85
C THR A 411 5.85 -9.89 -41.54
N ARG A 412 6.78 -9.35 -42.33
CA ARG A 412 8.24 -9.43 -42.10
C ARG A 412 8.65 -8.82 -40.76
N LYS A 413 8.10 -7.67 -40.37
CA LYS A 413 8.43 -6.99 -39.10
C LYS A 413 7.93 -7.79 -37.89
N VAL A 414 6.74 -8.40 -38.01
CA VAL A 414 6.18 -9.30 -36.97
C VAL A 414 7.04 -10.56 -36.84
N ALA A 415 7.36 -11.21 -37.96
CA ALA A 415 8.21 -12.41 -37.98
C ALA A 415 9.60 -12.17 -37.36
N VAL A 416 10.26 -11.06 -37.71
CA VAL A 416 11.55 -10.68 -37.11
C VAL A 416 11.43 -10.44 -35.61
N SER A 417 10.34 -9.83 -35.15
CA SER A 417 10.10 -9.62 -33.71
C SER A 417 9.88 -10.94 -32.97
N LEU A 418 9.12 -11.86 -33.55
CA LEU A 418 8.91 -13.21 -33.00
C LEU A 418 10.20 -14.02 -32.96
N LEU A 419 11.00 -14.01 -34.03
CA LEU A 419 12.28 -14.72 -34.10
C LEU A 419 13.28 -14.21 -33.06
N ARG A 420 13.38 -12.89 -32.90
CA ARG A 420 14.19 -12.28 -31.84
C ARG A 420 13.69 -12.64 -30.45
N THR A 421 12.37 -12.75 -30.27
CA THR A 421 11.77 -13.12 -28.97
C THR A 421 12.14 -14.56 -28.66
N GLY A 422 12.02 -15.45 -29.65
CA GLY A 422 12.45 -16.85 -29.55
C GLY A 422 13.94 -16.99 -29.22
N ALA A 423 14.81 -16.24 -29.89
CA ALA A 423 16.24 -16.22 -29.60
C ALA A 423 16.54 -15.72 -28.17
N PHE A 424 15.82 -14.70 -27.70
CA PHE A 424 15.95 -14.19 -26.34
C PHE A 424 15.49 -15.20 -25.29
N VAL A 425 14.30 -15.80 -25.47
CA VAL A 425 13.78 -16.86 -24.60
C VAL A 425 14.76 -18.02 -24.55
N LEU A 426 15.32 -18.42 -25.69
CA LEU A 426 16.34 -19.47 -25.75
C LEU A 426 17.60 -19.08 -24.98
N ALA A 427 18.14 -17.88 -25.19
CA ALA A 427 19.31 -17.39 -24.45
C ALA A 427 19.05 -17.35 -22.93
N LEU A 428 17.86 -16.91 -22.52
CA LEU A 428 17.48 -16.87 -21.11
C LEU A 428 17.37 -18.26 -20.50
N VAL A 429 16.79 -19.22 -21.23
CA VAL A 429 16.75 -20.64 -20.83
C VAL A 429 18.17 -21.22 -20.75
N LEU A 430 19.05 -20.92 -21.72
CA LEU A 430 20.44 -21.39 -21.71
C LEU A 430 21.23 -20.82 -20.53
N VAL A 431 21.17 -19.50 -20.30
CA VAL A 431 21.82 -18.85 -19.14
C VAL A 431 21.27 -19.38 -17.83
N SER A 432 19.96 -19.65 -17.74
CA SER A 432 19.36 -20.25 -16.53
C SER A 432 19.79 -21.69 -16.27
N ARG A 433 20.44 -22.36 -17.24
CA ARG A 433 20.96 -23.72 -17.13
C ARG A 433 22.47 -23.78 -16.89
N THR A 434 23.20 -22.69 -17.06
CA THR A 434 24.66 -22.65 -16.92
C THR A 434 25.03 -22.03 -15.57
N ASP A 435 25.55 -22.84 -14.65
CA ASP A 435 26.31 -22.32 -13.51
C ASP A 435 27.69 -21.89 -14.01
N ILE A 436 27.88 -20.59 -14.23
CA ILE A 436 29.19 -20.04 -14.58
C ILE A 436 29.98 -19.84 -13.27
N PRO A 437 31.12 -20.53 -13.06
CA PRO A 437 31.94 -20.35 -11.86
C PRO A 437 32.44 -18.91 -11.76
N GLY A 438 32.28 -18.27 -10.60
CA GLY A 438 32.80 -16.93 -10.30
C GLY A 438 31.97 -15.74 -10.80
N ILE A 439 31.03 -15.92 -11.73
CA ILE A 439 30.03 -14.90 -12.08
C ILE A 439 28.69 -15.34 -11.50
N PRO A 440 28.17 -14.65 -10.47
CA PRO A 440 26.83 -14.92 -9.99
C PRO A 440 25.84 -14.85 -11.17
N ALA A 441 25.03 -15.89 -11.37
CA ALA A 441 24.12 -16.00 -12.53
C ALA A 441 23.24 -14.74 -12.75
N TRP A 442 22.93 -14.00 -11.68
CA TRP A 442 22.18 -12.74 -11.74
C TRP A 442 22.95 -11.60 -12.45
N LEU A 443 24.28 -11.53 -12.34
CA LEU A 443 25.11 -10.56 -13.07
C LEU A 443 25.10 -10.86 -14.57
N GLY A 444 25.29 -12.12 -14.97
CA GLY A 444 25.21 -12.55 -16.37
C GLY A 444 23.84 -12.27 -17.00
N LEU A 445 22.76 -12.52 -16.25
CA LEU A 445 21.40 -12.18 -16.67
C LEU A 445 21.15 -10.67 -16.76
N LEU A 446 21.72 -9.88 -15.85
CA LEU A 446 21.62 -8.41 -15.87
C LEU A 446 22.36 -7.83 -17.09
N PHE A 447 23.54 -8.37 -17.42
CA PHE A 447 24.25 -8.02 -18.66
C PHE A 447 23.49 -8.44 -19.92
N ALA A 448 22.86 -9.62 -19.93
CA ALA A 448 22.02 -10.05 -21.05
C ALA A 448 20.75 -9.18 -21.21
N GLY A 449 20.11 -8.81 -20.10
CA GLY A 449 18.99 -7.86 -20.07
C GLY A 449 19.41 -6.46 -20.53
N MET A 450 20.61 -6.03 -20.17
CA MET A 450 21.20 -4.76 -20.62
C MET A 450 21.51 -4.77 -22.12
N ALA A 451 22.11 -5.85 -22.63
CA ALA A 451 22.34 -6.05 -24.06
C ALA A 451 21.02 -6.02 -24.85
N LEU A 452 19.96 -6.65 -24.33
CA LEU A 452 18.63 -6.65 -24.94
C LEU A 452 17.97 -5.26 -24.90
N ALA A 453 18.07 -4.54 -23.79
CA ALA A 453 17.56 -3.17 -23.67
C ALA A 453 18.24 -2.22 -24.66
N LEU A 454 19.55 -2.38 -24.86
CA LEU A 454 20.33 -1.61 -25.85
C LEU A 454 19.96 -1.97 -27.29
N VAL A 455 19.80 -3.27 -27.61
CA VAL A 455 19.34 -3.73 -28.93
C VAL A 455 17.91 -3.27 -29.24
N SER A 456 17.02 -3.27 -28.25
CA SER A 456 15.63 -2.82 -28.42
C SER A 456 15.47 -1.30 -28.46
N ALA A 457 16.36 -0.54 -27.80
CA ALA A 457 16.41 0.92 -27.86
C ALA A 457 16.92 1.44 -29.22
N GLY A 458 17.87 0.75 -29.85
CA GLY A 458 18.47 1.15 -31.13
C GLY A 458 17.56 1.06 -32.37
N LEU A 459 16.38 0.45 -32.28
CA LEU A 459 15.57 0.07 -33.46
C LEU A 459 14.20 0.75 -33.58
N GLY A 460 13.86 1.71 -32.71
CA GLY A 460 12.73 2.63 -32.88
C GLY A 460 11.31 2.03 -32.97
N ARG A 461 11.11 0.71 -32.88
CA ARG A 461 9.84 0.01 -33.18
C ARG A 461 9.55 -1.21 -32.26
N ALA A 462 9.89 -1.08 -30.98
CA ALA A 462 9.99 -2.18 -30.00
C ALA A 462 8.87 -2.36 -28.92
N PRO A 463 7.62 -1.82 -29.00
CA PRO A 463 6.60 -2.08 -27.96
C PRO A 463 6.17 -3.55 -27.84
N ILE A 464 5.78 -4.18 -28.97
CA ILE A 464 5.30 -5.57 -28.99
C ILE A 464 6.44 -6.53 -28.63
N PHE A 465 7.62 -6.33 -29.20
CA PHE A 465 8.79 -7.17 -28.90
C PHE A 465 9.12 -7.15 -27.40
N LEU A 466 9.19 -5.97 -26.79
CA LEU A 466 9.46 -5.83 -25.37
C LEU A 466 8.37 -6.51 -24.53
N ALA A 467 7.10 -6.31 -24.88
CA ALA A 467 5.97 -6.96 -24.22
C ALA A 467 6.01 -8.49 -24.35
N LEU A 468 6.34 -9.02 -25.53
CA LEU A 468 6.47 -10.47 -25.76
C LEU A 468 7.65 -11.07 -24.99
N CYS A 469 8.79 -10.39 -24.94
CA CYS A 469 9.95 -10.84 -24.15
C CYS A 469 9.63 -10.91 -22.67
N ILE A 470 8.98 -9.87 -22.12
CA ILE A 470 8.57 -9.85 -20.71
C ILE A 470 7.48 -10.90 -20.47
N GLY A 471 6.45 -10.95 -21.31
CA GLY A 471 5.39 -11.95 -21.24
C GLY A 471 5.94 -13.38 -21.27
N ALA A 472 6.89 -13.68 -22.15
CA ALA A 472 7.54 -14.99 -22.22
C ALA A 472 8.38 -15.27 -20.97
N SER A 473 9.12 -14.28 -20.45
CA SER A 473 9.90 -14.40 -19.21
C SER A 473 9.02 -14.82 -18.01
N LEU A 474 7.78 -14.34 -17.98
CA LEU A 474 6.79 -14.67 -16.96
C LEU A 474 6.29 -16.12 -17.06
N VAL A 475 6.04 -16.61 -18.27
CA VAL A 475 5.65 -18.01 -18.54
C VAL A 475 6.81 -18.97 -18.27
N ILE A 476 8.05 -18.55 -18.50
CA ILE A 476 9.23 -19.36 -18.17
C ILE A 476 9.37 -19.50 -16.65
N ARG A 477 9.15 -18.42 -15.86
CA ARG A 477 9.19 -18.49 -14.40
C ARG A 477 8.26 -19.56 -13.85
N THR A 478 7.02 -19.64 -14.35
CA THR A 478 6.04 -20.64 -13.88
C THR A 478 6.45 -22.06 -14.18
N ASN A 479 7.19 -22.31 -15.26
CA ASN A 479 7.57 -23.66 -15.68
C ASN A 479 8.98 -24.09 -15.22
N PHE A 480 9.91 -23.15 -15.03
CA PHE A 480 11.32 -23.45 -14.74
C PHE A 480 11.62 -23.54 -13.24
N VAL A 481 10.91 -22.77 -12.40
CA VAL A 481 11.02 -22.86 -10.93
C VAL A 481 10.40 -24.16 -10.38
N LEU A 482 9.52 -24.81 -11.15
CA LEU A 482 8.92 -26.12 -10.83
C LEU A 482 9.92 -27.27 -10.75
N LYS A 483 11.22 -27.04 -10.94
CA LYS A 483 12.27 -28.06 -10.75
C LYS A 483 12.89 -28.13 -9.35
N HIS A 484 12.55 -27.24 -8.41
CA HIS A 484 13.21 -27.26 -7.09
C HIS A 484 12.43 -27.97 -5.99
N GLU A 485 11.11 -27.76 -5.84
CA GLU A 485 10.22 -28.53 -4.95
C GLU A 485 8.76 -28.40 -5.43
N PRO A 486 7.93 -29.48 -5.50
CA PRO A 486 6.53 -29.39 -5.89
C PRO A 486 5.73 -28.44 -4.99
N THR A 487 4.98 -27.52 -5.60
CA THR A 487 4.01 -26.69 -4.86
C THR A 487 2.71 -27.49 -4.69
N LEU A 488 2.41 -27.91 -3.46
CA LEU A 488 1.18 -28.64 -3.13
C LEU A 488 -0.05 -27.73 -3.08
N LEU A 489 0.16 -26.47 -2.68
CA LEU A 489 -0.88 -25.46 -2.61
C LEU A 489 -0.29 -24.07 -2.84
N ALA A 490 -1.00 -23.23 -3.57
CA ALA A 490 -0.79 -21.79 -3.61
C ALA A 490 -2.13 -21.08 -3.40
N HIS A 491 -2.23 -20.27 -2.35
CA HIS A 491 -3.45 -19.59 -1.94
C HIS A 491 -3.16 -18.11 -1.68
N ARG A 492 -4.10 -17.23 -2.02
CA ARG A 492 -4.02 -15.79 -1.74
C ARG A 492 -5.32 -15.36 -1.06
N SER A 493 -5.19 -14.60 0.01
CA SER A 493 -6.31 -14.03 0.77
C SER A 493 -6.13 -12.51 0.91
N PHE A 494 -7.04 -11.88 1.66
CA PHE A 494 -6.90 -10.49 2.10
C PHE A 494 -5.73 -10.28 3.08
N TYR A 495 -5.36 -11.32 3.84
CA TYR A 495 -4.35 -11.22 4.89
C TYR A 495 -2.93 -11.56 4.43
N GLY A 496 -2.79 -12.33 3.34
CA GLY A 496 -1.48 -12.65 2.81
C GLY A 496 -1.53 -13.63 1.64
N ARG A 497 -0.37 -14.17 1.29
CA ARG A 497 -0.24 -15.27 0.32
C ARG A 497 0.47 -16.44 0.95
N TYR A 498 -0.05 -17.63 0.69
CA TYR A 498 0.39 -18.87 1.30
C TYR A 498 0.83 -19.86 0.24
N ALA A 499 1.91 -20.57 0.51
CA ALA A 499 2.34 -21.70 -0.30
C ALA A 499 2.72 -22.87 0.60
N VAL A 500 2.24 -24.07 0.23
CA VAL A 500 2.71 -25.33 0.83
C VAL A 500 3.61 -26.00 -0.19
N LEU A 501 4.86 -26.22 0.17
CA LEU A 501 5.85 -26.88 -0.67
C LEU A 501 6.14 -28.28 -0.13
N ASP A 502 6.24 -29.26 -1.03
CA ASP A 502 6.70 -30.61 -0.72
C ASP A 502 8.21 -30.66 -0.90
N VAL A 503 8.95 -30.68 0.19
CA VAL A 503 10.42 -30.61 0.19
C VAL A 503 11.00 -32.02 0.16
N ARG A 504 10.81 -32.71 -0.98
CA ARG A 504 11.13 -34.15 -1.12
C ARG A 504 12.62 -34.42 -1.12
N ARG A 505 13.43 -33.52 -1.70
CA ARG A 505 14.89 -33.71 -1.79
C ARG A 505 15.57 -33.71 -0.43
N GLN A 506 14.85 -33.38 0.64
CA GLN A 506 15.38 -33.21 2.00
C GLN A 506 14.73 -34.14 3.03
N GLY A 507 14.11 -35.23 2.60
CA GLY A 507 13.60 -36.27 3.51
C GLY A 507 12.08 -36.38 3.61
N GLY A 508 11.33 -35.57 2.86
CA GLY A 508 9.86 -35.60 2.83
C GLY A 508 9.26 -34.70 3.93
N TYR A 509 9.19 -33.41 3.66
CA TYR A 509 8.61 -32.42 4.56
C TYR A 509 7.62 -31.54 3.83
N HIS A 510 6.57 -31.10 4.52
CA HIS A 510 5.71 -30.03 4.03
C HIS A 510 6.10 -28.72 4.69
N ALA A 511 6.33 -27.68 3.91
CA ALA A 511 6.74 -26.36 4.39
C ALA A 511 5.71 -25.29 4.03
N LEU A 512 5.19 -24.59 5.04
CA LEU A 512 4.25 -23.48 4.89
C LEU A 512 4.98 -22.15 4.84
N TYR A 513 4.82 -21.44 3.73
CA TYR A 513 5.31 -20.08 3.55
C TYR A 513 4.15 -19.08 3.60
N ASN A 514 4.34 -17.97 4.31
CA ASN A 514 3.55 -16.74 4.16
C ASN A 514 4.46 -15.65 3.55
N GLY A 515 4.13 -15.17 2.35
CA GLY A 515 5.03 -14.30 1.59
C GLY A 515 6.36 -15.00 1.29
N SER A 516 7.47 -14.47 1.83
CA SER A 516 8.82 -15.05 1.75
C SER A 516 9.31 -15.70 3.05
N THR A 517 8.46 -15.76 4.08
CA THR A 517 8.81 -16.27 5.41
C THR A 517 8.26 -17.68 5.61
N LEU A 518 9.11 -18.58 6.12
CA LEU A 518 8.73 -19.94 6.52
C LEU A 518 8.05 -19.88 7.89
N HIS A 519 6.76 -20.22 7.97
CA HIS A 519 5.96 -20.18 9.22
C HIS A 519 5.61 -21.54 9.79
N GLY A 520 6.13 -22.61 9.19
CA GLY A 520 5.96 -23.95 9.71
C GLY A 520 6.49 -24.97 8.74
N ALA A 521 6.98 -26.07 9.27
CA ALA A 521 7.30 -27.26 8.52
C ALA A 521 6.89 -28.48 9.32
N GLN A 522 6.58 -29.58 8.65
CA GLN A 522 6.28 -30.85 9.29
C GLN A 522 6.90 -32.00 8.51
N GLY A 523 7.51 -32.96 9.22
CA GLY A 523 7.95 -34.22 8.63
C GLY A 523 6.76 -35.10 8.29
N VAL A 524 6.76 -35.71 7.11
CA VAL A 524 5.63 -36.56 6.67
C VAL A 524 5.70 -37.98 7.26
N ARG A 525 6.88 -38.36 7.79
CA ARG A 525 7.13 -39.67 8.40
C ARG A 525 6.47 -39.80 9.77
N PRO A 526 5.89 -40.96 10.13
CA PRO A 526 5.10 -41.13 11.37
C PRO A 526 5.84 -40.75 12.66
N ASP A 527 7.13 -41.00 12.74
CA ASP A 527 8.01 -40.68 13.87
C ASP A 527 8.31 -39.18 13.99
N GLU A 528 8.27 -38.44 12.88
CA GLU A 528 8.58 -37.01 12.82
C GLU A 528 7.33 -36.10 12.90
N ARG A 529 6.12 -36.65 12.70
CA ARG A 529 4.86 -35.87 12.62
C ARG A 529 4.53 -35.02 13.84
N ARG A 530 4.99 -35.44 15.03
CA ARG A 530 4.77 -34.71 16.28
C ARG A 530 5.97 -33.89 16.74
N GLU A 531 7.01 -33.82 15.94
CA GLU A 531 8.17 -32.99 16.27
C GLU A 531 7.93 -31.55 15.79
N PRO A 532 7.96 -30.55 16.69
CA PRO A 532 7.83 -29.16 16.29
C PRO A 532 9.13 -28.69 15.60
N LEU A 533 9.02 -28.23 14.37
CA LEU A 533 10.15 -27.74 13.57
C LEU A 533 10.22 -26.20 13.57
N THR A 534 11.07 -25.65 12.70
CA THR A 534 11.33 -24.20 12.49
C THR A 534 11.85 -23.51 13.74
N TYR A 535 11.18 -22.44 14.17
CA TYR A 535 11.50 -21.70 15.38
C TYR A 535 10.74 -22.25 16.60
N TYR A 536 9.94 -23.31 16.42
CA TYR A 536 9.15 -23.94 17.49
C TYR A 536 9.88 -25.09 18.19
N VAL A 537 11.15 -25.33 17.90
CA VAL A 537 11.89 -26.50 18.38
C VAL A 537 11.98 -26.60 19.90
N ARG A 538 11.95 -27.84 20.40
CA ARG A 538 11.92 -28.15 21.85
C ARG A 538 13.15 -27.66 22.61
N THR A 539 14.29 -27.54 21.93
CA THR A 539 15.54 -27.03 22.53
C THR A 539 15.64 -25.50 22.52
N GLY A 540 14.78 -24.83 21.75
CA GLY A 540 14.74 -23.37 21.62
C GLY A 540 13.98 -22.67 22.76
N PRO A 541 13.84 -21.33 22.69
CA PRO A 541 13.21 -20.53 23.75
C PRO A 541 11.78 -20.97 24.02
N LEU A 542 11.02 -21.31 22.99
CA LEU A 542 9.65 -21.80 23.16
C LEU A 542 9.60 -23.11 23.98
N GLY A 543 10.45 -24.09 23.65
CA GLY A 543 10.49 -25.33 24.42
C GLY A 543 10.96 -25.11 25.86
N GLN A 544 11.84 -24.13 26.09
CA GLN A 544 12.23 -23.69 27.43
C GLN A 544 11.04 -23.07 28.19
N ILE A 545 10.16 -22.31 27.53
CA ILE A 545 8.92 -21.79 28.16
C ILE A 545 8.04 -22.94 28.66
N PHE A 546 7.82 -23.97 27.83
CA PHE A 546 7.01 -25.13 28.25
C PHE A 546 7.69 -25.91 29.39
N THR A 547 9.00 -26.10 29.32
CA THR A 547 9.77 -26.82 30.35
C THR A 547 9.82 -26.04 31.67
N GLY A 548 10.08 -24.74 31.62
CA GLY A 548 10.21 -23.91 32.82
C GLY A 548 8.89 -23.64 33.55
N THR A 549 7.77 -24.02 32.93
CA THR A 549 6.43 -23.94 33.50
C THR A 549 5.83 -25.32 33.77
N ALA A 550 6.60 -26.40 33.59
CA ALA A 550 6.11 -27.78 33.56
C ALA A 550 5.41 -28.24 34.84
N GLU A 551 5.70 -27.64 36.00
CA GLU A 551 4.97 -27.92 37.26
C GLU A 551 3.46 -27.63 37.16
N LYS A 552 3.04 -26.84 36.16
CA LYS A 552 1.64 -26.55 35.82
C LYS A 552 1.07 -27.45 34.70
N ALA A 553 1.77 -28.52 34.31
CA ALA A 553 1.35 -29.44 33.24
C ALA A 553 0.37 -30.50 33.78
N GLY A 554 -0.85 -30.53 33.24
CA GLY A 554 -1.90 -31.49 33.65
C GLY A 554 -3.33 -30.98 33.47
N HIS A 555 -3.55 -29.67 33.65
CA HIS A 555 -4.83 -28.98 33.40
C HIS A 555 -4.63 -27.59 32.77
N ARG A 556 -3.61 -27.45 31.93
CA ARG A 556 -3.24 -26.17 31.35
C ARG A 556 -4.25 -25.74 30.29
N ARG A 557 -4.73 -24.50 30.40
CA ARG A 557 -5.51 -23.81 29.37
C ARG A 557 -4.61 -22.84 28.63
N VAL A 558 -4.37 -23.11 27.35
CA VAL A 558 -3.46 -22.34 26.49
C VAL A 558 -4.28 -21.55 25.47
N ALA A 559 -4.05 -20.25 25.38
CA ALA A 559 -4.47 -19.45 24.24
C ALA A 559 -3.29 -19.26 23.30
N VAL A 560 -3.51 -19.41 22.00
CA VAL A 560 -2.52 -19.12 20.97
C VAL A 560 -3.10 -18.10 20.01
N VAL A 561 -2.44 -16.97 19.85
CA VAL A 561 -2.76 -15.94 18.86
C VAL A 561 -1.93 -16.24 17.61
N GLY A 562 -2.60 -16.61 16.52
CA GLY A 562 -2.01 -17.20 15.32
C GLY A 562 -2.11 -18.73 15.30
N LEU A 563 -2.15 -19.33 14.10
CA LEU A 563 -2.20 -20.78 13.93
C LEU A 563 -1.03 -21.34 13.11
N GLY A 564 -0.65 -20.67 12.01
CA GLY A 564 0.39 -21.14 11.09
C GLY A 564 0.09 -22.55 10.56
N ALA A 565 1.09 -23.44 10.56
CA ALA A 565 0.92 -24.84 10.19
C ALA A 565 0.25 -25.70 11.29
N GLY A 566 -0.08 -25.10 12.44
CA GLY A 566 -0.55 -25.80 13.63
C GLY A 566 0.58 -26.34 14.52
N THR A 567 1.84 -26.03 14.24
CA THR A 567 3.04 -26.59 14.89
C THR A 567 2.99 -26.55 16.42
N LEU A 568 2.46 -25.47 17.00
CA LEU A 568 2.34 -25.32 18.45
C LEU A 568 1.49 -26.42 19.10
N ALA A 569 0.55 -27.03 18.39
CA ALA A 569 -0.26 -28.13 18.88
C ALA A 569 0.59 -29.38 19.21
N ALA A 570 1.81 -29.50 18.69
CA ALA A 570 2.76 -30.57 19.03
C ALA A 570 3.26 -30.53 20.49
N TYR A 571 3.03 -29.43 21.20
CA TYR A 571 3.30 -29.31 22.64
C TYR A 571 2.13 -29.71 23.52
N GLY A 572 0.94 -29.92 22.93
CA GLY A 572 -0.27 -30.25 23.68
C GLY A 572 -0.17 -31.62 24.35
N ASN A 573 -0.52 -31.68 25.63
CA ASN A 573 -0.60 -32.92 26.41
C ASN A 573 -2.05 -33.34 26.68
N ALA A 574 -2.23 -34.60 27.06
CA ALA A 574 -3.53 -35.11 27.48
C ALA A 574 -4.05 -34.32 28.70
N GLY A 575 -5.33 -33.96 28.68
CA GLY A 575 -5.97 -33.16 29.73
C GLY A 575 -5.83 -31.64 29.58
N GLU A 576 -5.06 -31.15 28.60
CA GLU A 576 -4.92 -29.73 28.31
C GLU A 576 -5.95 -29.22 27.30
N ASP A 577 -6.21 -27.92 27.38
CA ASP A 577 -7.17 -27.19 26.55
C ASP A 577 -6.51 -26.06 25.78
N TRP A 578 -6.52 -26.16 24.45
CA TRP A 578 -5.82 -25.22 23.59
C TRP A 578 -6.83 -24.49 22.71
N THR A 579 -6.81 -23.16 22.73
CA THR A 579 -7.63 -22.31 21.86
C THR A 579 -6.73 -21.49 20.95
N PHE A 580 -6.80 -21.75 19.65
CA PHE A 580 -6.14 -20.95 18.62
C PHE A 580 -7.06 -19.84 18.14
N TYR A 581 -6.53 -18.63 18.02
CA TYR A 581 -7.21 -17.46 17.47
C TYR A 581 -6.55 -17.09 16.15
N GLU A 582 -7.26 -17.31 15.03
CA GLU A 582 -6.71 -17.14 13.69
C GLU A 582 -7.59 -16.20 12.87
N ILE A 583 -6.99 -15.19 12.26
CA ILE A 583 -7.69 -14.16 11.49
C ILE A 583 -8.02 -14.62 10.08
N ASP A 584 -7.18 -15.49 9.49
CA ASP A 584 -7.33 -15.96 8.13
C ASP A 584 -7.98 -17.36 8.06
N PRO A 585 -9.23 -17.49 7.54
CA PRO A 585 -9.86 -18.79 7.33
C PRO A 585 -9.09 -19.71 6.37
N GLY A 586 -8.27 -19.16 5.47
CA GLY A 586 -7.36 -19.89 4.60
C GLY A 586 -6.29 -20.67 5.38
N ILE A 587 -5.70 -20.08 6.41
CA ILE A 587 -4.73 -20.77 7.27
C ILE A 587 -5.39 -21.91 8.05
N VAL A 588 -6.60 -21.70 8.58
CA VAL A 588 -7.36 -22.76 9.27
C VAL A 588 -7.64 -23.94 8.34
N LYS A 589 -8.02 -23.68 7.08
CA LYS A 589 -8.21 -24.74 6.08
C LYS A 589 -6.92 -25.50 5.80
N ILE A 590 -5.79 -24.80 5.67
CA ILE A 590 -4.48 -25.42 5.41
C ILE A 590 -4.03 -26.29 6.58
N ALA A 591 -4.10 -25.79 7.81
CA ALA A 591 -3.63 -26.49 9.02
C ALA A 591 -4.51 -27.68 9.42
N ARG A 592 -5.80 -27.67 9.04
CA ARG A 592 -6.74 -28.79 9.27
C ARG A 592 -6.68 -29.88 8.21
N ASP A 593 -6.08 -29.61 7.06
CA ASP A 593 -6.05 -30.55 5.95
C ASP A 593 -4.88 -31.54 6.11
N PRO A 594 -5.14 -32.83 6.41
CA PRO A 594 -4.10 -33.82 6.66
C PRO A 594 -3.24 -34.13 5.43
N ARG A 595 -3.64 -33.66 4.23
CA ARG A 595 -2.79 -33.70 3.04
C ARG A 595 -1.60 -32.75 3.14
N TYR A 596 -1.70 -31.71 3.97
CA TYR A 596 -0.66 -30.72 4.18
C TYR A 596 -0.05 -30.84 5.58
N PHE A 597 -0.86 -30.84 6.64
CA PHE A 597 -0.37 -30.87 8.01
C PHE A 597 -1.26 -31.72 8.92
N THR A 598 -0.66 -32.42 9.88
CA THR A 598 -1.36 -33.27 10.85
C THR A 598 -1.23 -32.81 12.29
N TYR A 599 -0.49 -31.74 12.58
CA TYR A 599 -0.24 -31.27 13.96
C TYR A 599 -1.51 -31.12 14.81
N LEU A 600 -2.60 -30.59 14.23
CA LEU A 600 -3.87 -30.41 14.95
C LEU A 600 -4.57 -31.74 15.23
N ALA A 601 -4.49 -32.69 14.29
CA ALA A 601 -5.11 -34.01 14.41
C ALA A 601 -4.31 -34.94 15.34
N ASP A 602 -2.97 -34.80 15.34
CA ASP A 602 -2.05 -35.63 16.12
C ASP A 602 -1.79 -35.08 17.54
N SER A 603 -2.33 -33.92 17.86
CA SER A 603 -2.22 -33.31 19.20
C SER A 603 -2.91 -34.16 20.25
N ARG A 604 -2.32 -34.23 21.45
CA ARG A 604 -2.91 -34.92 22.60
C ARG A 604 -3.87 -34.01 23.40
N ALA A 605 -3.83 -32.71 23.16
CA ALA A 605 -4.68 -31.73 23.82
C ALA A 605 -6.01 -31.55 23.08
N ARG A 606 -7.03 -31.02 23.77
CA ARG A 606 -8.28 -30.61 23.13
C ARG A 606 -8.06 -29.30 22.39
N ILE A 607 -8.21 -29.33 21.06
CA ILE A 607 -7.97 -28.16 20.20
C ILE A 607 -9.28 -27.47 19.80
N GLY A 608 -9.40 -26.19 20.16
CA GLY A 608 -10.41 -25.26 19.65
C GLY A 608 -9.79 -24.20 18.73
N ILE A 609 -10.56 -23.72 17.75
CA ILE A 609 -10.14 -22.62 16.86
C ILE A 609 -11.26 -21.58 16.81
N VAL A 610 -10.89 -20.32 17.05
CA VAL A 610 -11.77 -19.14 16.94
C VAL A 610 -11.29 -18.30 15.76
N LEU A 611 -12.18 -18.08 14.79
CA LEU A 611 -11.90 -17.26 13.61
C LEU A 611 -12.16 -15.78 13.89
N GLY A 612 -11.17 -14.94 13.63
CA GLY A 612 -11.27 -13.48 13.75
C GLY A 612 -9.96 -12.85 14.23
N ASP A 613 -9.93 -11.52 14.30
CA ASP A 613 -8.80 -10.83 14.94
C ASP A 613 -8.64 -11.33 16.38
N ALA A 614 -7.43 -11.75 16.72
CA ALA A 614 -7.19 -12.46 17.97
C ALA A 614 -7.39 -11.58 19.20
N ARG A 615 -6.99 -10.30 19.14
CA ARG A 615 -7.16 -9.38 20.26
C ARG A 615 -8.64 -9.11 20.51
N LEU A 616 -9.40 -8.84 19.46
CA LEU A 616 -10.85 -8.64 19.57
C LEU A 616 -11.60 -9.92 19.96
N SER A 617 -11.14 -11.08 19.50
CA SER A 617 -11.76 -12.36 19.85
C SER A 617 -11.47 -12.76 21.30
N LEU A 618 -10.27 -12.43 21.81
CA LEU A 618 -9.89 -12.69 23.20
C LEU A 618 -10.73 -11.91 24.21
N THR A 619 -11.22 -10.70 23.88
CA THR A 619 -12.08 -9.93 24.80
C THR A 619 -13.35 -10.69 25.20
N HIS A 620 -13.86 -11.54 24.31
CA HIS A 620 -15.03 -12.39 24.51
C HIS A 620 -14.74 -13.67 25.31
N ALA A 621 -13.47 -14.02 25.54
CA ALA A 621 -13.12 -15.15 26.38
C ALA A 621 -13.44 -14.85 27.87
N PRO A 622 -13.76 -15.88 28.68
CA PRO A 622 -13.90 -15.70 30.13
C PRO A 622 -12.65 -15.07 30.77
N PRO A 623 -12.80 -14.19 31.77
CA PRO A 623 -11.66 -13.66 32.52
C PRO A 623 -10.91 -14.78 33.25
N HIS A 624 -9.60 -14.60 33.46
CA HIS A 624 -8.73 -15.55 34.16
C HIS A 624 -8.76 -17.01 33.65
N LYS A 625 -9.06 -17.18 32.36
CA LYS A 625 -9.20 -18.50 31.74
C LYS A 625 -7.86 -19.18 31.44
N TYR A 626 -6.86 -18.42 31.01
CA TYR A 626 -5.66 -18.98 30.38
C TYR A 626 -4.46 -18.97 31.31
N ASP A 627 -3.80 -20.09 31.45
CA ASP A 627 -2.56 -20.23 32.22
C ASP A 627 -1.34 -19.80 31.38
N LEU A 628 -1.45 -19.90 30.06
CA LEU A 628 -0.45 -19.45 29.10
C LEU A 628 -1.14 -18.80 27.89
N ILE A 629 -0.72 -17.58 27.55
CA ILE A 629 -1.12 -16.89 26.32
C ILE A 629 0.12 -16.75 25.42
N LEU A 630 0.13 -17.47 24.31
CA LEU A 630 1.19 -17.40 23.29
C LEU A 630 0.76 -16.43 22.18
N VAL A 631 1.59 -15.44 21.87
CA VAL A 631 1.37 -14.49 20.78
C VAL A 631 2.39 -14.74 19.68
N ASP A 632 1.93 -15.39 18.62
CA ASP A 632 2.69 -15.84 17.45
C ASP A 632 1.92 -15.53 16.16
N ALA A 633 1.48 -14.28 16.02
CA ALA A 633 0.75 -13.81 14.86
C ALA A 633 1.65 -12.94 13.98
N PHE A 634 1.71 -13.30 12.71
CA PHE A 634 2.60 -12.66 11.74
C PHE A 634 1.89 -12.43 10.41
N ASN A 635 2.12 -11.26 9.83
CA ASN A 635 1.92 -11.03 8.42
C ASN A 635 3.28 -11.02 7.72
N SER A 636 3.63 -12.14 7.09
CA SER A 636 5.01 -12.44 6.67
C SER A 636 5.96 -12.26 7.87
N ASP A 637 6.95 -11.38 7.82
CA ASP A 637 7.92 -11.19 8.89
C ASP A 637 7.48 -10.18 9.98
N ALA A 638 6.34 -9.51 9.82
CA ALA A 638 5.91 -8.43 10.72
C ALA A 638 4.86 -8.86 11.73
N ILE A 639 5.09 -8.52 13.01
CA ILE A 639 4.10 -8.65 14.08
C ILE A 639 3.15 -7.45 13.98
N PRO A 640 1.83 -7.67 13.88
CA PRO A 640 0.86 -6.58 13.86
C PRO A 640 0.97 -5.72 15.13
N VAL A 641 1.19 -4.42 14.95
CA VAL A 641 1.45 -3.47 16.04
C VAL A 641 0.38 -3.53 17.12
N HIS A 642 -0.89 -3.71 16.74
CA HIS A 642 -2.03 -3.72 17.65
C HIS A 642 -2.10 -4.93 18.60
N LEU A 643 -1.23 -5.92 18.40
CA LEU A 643 -1.02 -7.05 19.33
C LEU A 643 0.08 -6.75 20.36
N LEU A 644 0.82 -5.66 20.19
CA LEU A 644 1.94 -5.25 21.04
C LEU A 644 1.73 -3.82 21.57
N THR A 645 0.52 -3.53 22.06
CA THR A 645 0.16 -2.24 22.67
C THR A 645 -0.23 -2.41 24.14
N ARG A 646 -0.23 -1.31 24.89
CA ARG A 646 -0.72 -1.25 26.28
C ARG A 646 -2.11 -1.86 26.42
N GLU A 647 -2.99 -1.57 25.47
CA GLU A 647 -4.36 -2.06 25.43
C GLU A 647 -4.40 -3.57 25.14
N ALA A 648 -3.56 -4.06 24.23
CA ALA A 648 -3.42 -5.50 23.95
C ALA A 648 -2.93 -6.28 25.18
N ILE A 649 -1.87 -5.80 25.84
CA ILE A 649 -1.37 -6.40 27.08
C ILE A 649 -2.45 -6.38 28.16
N GLY A 650 -3.27 -5.32 28.24
CA GLY A 650 -4.43 -5.26 29.12
C GLY A 650 -5.42 -6.39 28.87
N VAL A 651 -5.82 -6.62 27.61
CA VAL A 651 -6.69 -7.74 27.24
C VAL A 651 -6.06 -9.08 27.64
N TYR A 652 -4.78 -9.28 27.38
CA TYR A 652 -4.10 -10.53 27.76
C TYR A 652 -4.12 -10.74 29.27
N LEU A 653 -3.82 -9.71 30.05
CA LEU A 653 -3.84 -9.77 31.51
C LEU A 653 -5.22 -10.07 32.08
N ASP A 654 -6.29 -9.51 31.51
CA ASP A 654 -7.66 -9.76 31.98
C ASP A 654 -8.08 -11.23 31.78
N LYS A 655 -7.52 -11.88 30.74
CA LYS A 655 -7.79 -13.29 30.44
C LYS A 655 -6.78 -14.25 31.08
N LEU A 656 -5.70 -13.72 31.65
CA LEU A 656 -4.63 -14.50 32.28
C LEU A 656 -5.04 -14.94 33.69
N ALA A 657 -4.94 -16.24 33.95
CA ALA A 657 -5.13 -16.84 35.26
C ALA A 657 -4.08 -16.34 36.27
N PRO A 658 -4.35 -16.42 37.59
CA PRO A 658 -3.33 -16.19 38.62
C PRO A 658 -2.10 -17.08 38.38
N GLY A 659 -0.91 -16.48 38.41
CA GLY A 659 0.34 -17.17 38.08
C GLY A 659 0.51 -17.53 36.60
N GLY A 660 -0.37 -17.09 35.70
CA GLY A 660 -0.22 -17.32 34.26
C GLY A 660 0.89 -16.47 33.65
N ILE A 661 1.31 -16.86 32.44
CA ILE A 661 2.38 -16.19 31.68
C ILE A 661 1.88 -15.78 30.29
N ILE A 662 2.34 -14.62 29.80
CA ILE A 662 2.22 -14.21 28.41
C ILE A 662 3.57 -14.44 27.73
N ALA A 663 3.57 -15.13 26.60
CA ALA A 663 4.77 -15.39 25.80
C ALA A 663 4.60 -14.79 24.41
N LEU A 664 5.51 -13.90 24.03
CA LEU A 664 5.48 -13.10 22.81
C LEU A 664 6.61 -13.55 21.89
N HIS A 665 6.30 -13.96 20.67
CA HIS A 665 7.32 -14.18 19.65
C HIS A 665 7.76 -12.82 19.09
N LEU A 666 9.04 -12.48 19.20
CA LEU A 666 9.61 -11.18 18.81
C LEU A 666 10.52 -11.23 17.58
N SER A 667 10.70 -12.40 16.98
CA SER A 667 11.61 -12.57 15.84
C SER A 667 11.20 -11.69 14.67
N ASN A 668 12.10 -10.79 14.25
CA ASN A 668 11.87 -9.91 13.13
C ASN A 668 13.21 -9.53 12.47
N ARG A 669 13.28 -9.49 11.14
CA ARG A 669 14.52 -9.17 10.42
C ARG A 669 14.87 -7.69 10.46
N TYR A 670 13.88 -6.81 10.69
CA TYR A 670 14.01 -5.36 10.53
C TYR A 670 13.77 -4.55 11.80
N LEU A 671 13.09 -5.11 12.79
CA LEU A 671 12.69 -4.41 14.00
C LEU A 671 13.23 -5.10 15.25
N ASP A 672 13.71 -4.33 16.21
CA ASP A 672 14.05 -4.77 17.57
C ASP A 672 12.90 -4.40 18.52
N LEU A 673 12.10 -5.41 18.86
CA LEU A 673 10.89 -5.25 19.66
C LEU A 673 11.08 -5.46 21.17
N GLU A 674 12.27 -5.90 21.61
CA GLU A 674 12.57 -6.07 23.04
C GLU A 674 12.34 -4.76 23.82
N PRO A 675 12.82 -3.59 23.37
CA PRO A 675 12.58 -2.33 24.07
C PRO A 675 11.10 -1.96 24.23
N VAL A 676 10.24 -2.38 23.30
CA VAL A 676 8.79 -2.15 23.37
C VAL A 676 8.19 -3.01 24.48
N VAL A 677 8.54 -4.30 24.52
CA VAL A 677 8.09 -5.23 25.57
C VAL A 677 8.57 -4.76 26.94
N ALA A 678 9.83 -4.35 27.05
CA ALA A 678 10.40 -3.85 28.30
C ALA A 678 9.67 -2.57 28.78
N ALA A 679 9.32 -1.67 27.86
CA ALA A 679 8.56 -0.46 28.20
C ALA A 679 7.13 -0.78 28.66
N LEU A 680 6.44 -1.71 27.99
CA LEU A 680 5.10 -2.19 28.35
C LEU A 680 5.09 -2.88 29.72
N ALA A 681 6.08 -3.72 29.99
CA ALA A 681 6.24 -4.41 31.26
C ALA A 681 6.44 -3.43 32.41
N ARG A 682 7.38 -2.49 32.25
CA ARG A 682 7.68 -1.46 33.25
C ARG A 682 6.47 -0.60 33.57
N GLU A 683 5.69 -0.21 32.56
CA GLU A 683 4.49 0.61 32.75
C GLU A 683 3.41 -0.12 33.58
N ARG A 684 3.27 -1.43 33.39
CA ARG A 684 2.28 -2.27 34.07
C ARG A 684 2.79 -2.89 35.38
N GLY A 685 4.04 -2.61 35.78
CA GLY A 685 4.68 -3.22 36.95
C GLY A 685 4.89 -4.74 36.82
N MET A 686 5.09 -5.23 35.60
CA MET A 686 5.25 -6.66 35.30
C MET A 686 6.73 -7.06 35.21
N ALA A 687 7.00 -8.35 35.46
CA ALA A 687 8.28 -8.95 35.12
C ALA A 687 8.30 -9.29 33.62
N ALA A 688 9.42 -9.02 32.95
CA ALA A 688 9.63 -9.39 31.56
C ALA A 688 11.07 -9.87 31.31
N ARG A 689 11.20 -10.99 30.59
CA ARG A 689 12.48 -11.61 30.25
C ARG A 689 12.50 -12.01 28.78
N VAL A 690 13.67 -11.96 28.14
CA VAL A 690 13.84 -12.24 26.71
C VAL A 690 14.84 -13.36 26.51
N GLY A 691 14.44 -14.41 25.80
CA GLY A 691 15.28 -15.54 25.41
C GLY A 691 15.49 -15.56 23.91
N THR A 692 16.73 -15.70 23.47
CA THR A 692 17.10 -15.75 22.06
C THR A 692 17.83 -17.05 21.75
N SER A 693 17.52 -17.64 20.61
CA SER A 693 18.24 -18.79 20.04
C SER A 693 18.81 -18.43 18.67
N THR A 694 20.06 -18.82 18.46
CA THR A 694 20.77 -18.72 17.18
C THR A 694 20.74 -20.02 16.39
N LEU A 695 19.93 -21.00 16.81
CA LEU A 695 19.81 -22.29 16.12
C LEU A 695 19.49 -22.08 14.65
N SER A 696 20.36 -22.58 13.78
CA SER A 696 20.21 -22.52 12.34
C SER A 696 20.41 -23.90 11.75
N GLY A 697 19.47 -24.34 10.93
CA GLY A 697 19.52 -25.62 10.24
C GLY A 697 18.44 -25.64 9.16
N PHE A 698 18.30 -26.76 8.45
CA PHE A 698 17.43 -26.79 7.28
C PHE A 698 15.97 -26.43 7.59
N PHE A 699 15.44 -26.95 8.70
CA PHE A 699 14.17 -26.52 9.29
C PHE A 699 14.36 -25.98 10.71
N PHE A 700 15.53 -25.44 11.05
CA PHE A 700 15.73 -24.78 12.35
C PHE A 700 16.00 -23.30 12.10
N SER A 701 15.26 -22.45 12.79
CA SER A 701 15.37 -21.00 12.60
C SER A 701 15.61 -20.33 13.93
N ALA A 702 16.49 -19.32 13.90
CA ALA A 702 16.73 -18.46 15.03
C ALA A 702 15.41 -17.82 15.48
N SER A 703 15.25 -17.65 16.79
CA SER A 703 14.06 -17.04 17.35
C SER A 703 14.33 -16.27 18.63
N THR A 704 13.59 -15.19 18.80
CA THR A 704 13.58 -14.37 20.00
C THR A 704 12.19 -14.39 20.59
N TRP A 705 12.06 -14.77 21.85
CA TRP A 705 10.80 -14.80 22.59
C TRP A 705 10.92 -13.97 23.84
N ALA A 706 9.87 -13.23 24.20
CA ALA A 706 9.74 -12.60 25.49
C ALA A 706 8.66 -13.29 26.32
N VAL A 707 8.88 -13.39 27.63
CA VAL A 707 7.87 -13.80 28.59
C VAL A 707 7.54 -12.63 29.51
N MET A 708 6.26 -12.47 29.83
CA MET A 708 5.75 -11.47 30.75
C MET A 708 4.84 -12.12 31.78
N ALA A 709 4.96 -11.72 33.04
CA ALA A 709 4.07 -12.17 34.12
C ALA A 709 3.87 -11.06 35.17
N ARG A 710 2.91 -11.25 36.08
CA ARG A 710 2.60 -10.25 37.11
C ARG A 710 3.77 -10.05 38.07
N SER A 711 4.47 -11.14 38.40
CA SER A 711 5.69 -11.13 39.20
C SER A 711 6.77 -11.99 38.57
N ASP A 712 8.02 -11.80 38.96
CA ASP A 712 9.14 -12.63 38.47
C ASP A 712 9.00 -14.09 38.95
N ALA A 713 8.39 -14.31 40.12
CA ALA A 713 8.12 -15.65 40.66
C ALA A 713 7.17 -16.47 39.78
N ASP A 714 6.21 -15.81 39.12
CA ASP A 714 5.24 -16.47 38.24
C ASP A 714 5.90 -17.10 37.00
N LEU A 715 7.12 -16.65 36.64
CA LEU A 715 7.90 -17.17 35.51
C LEU A 715 8.53 -18.54 35.78
N GLY A 716 8.41 -19.08 37.00
CA GLY A 716 8.97 -20.37 37.37
C GLY A 716 10.49 -20.38 37.23
N THR A 717 11.04 -21.47 36.68
CA THR A 717 12.50 -21.62 36.56
C THR A 717 13.13 -20.67 35.54
N LEU A 718 12.34 -20.06 34.64
CA LEU A 718 12.82 -19.05 33.69
C LEU A 718 13.38 -17.81 34.38
N SER A 719 12.93 -17.51 35.60
CA SER A 719 13.43 -16.39 36.40
C SER A 719 14.90 -16.55 36.80
N ALA A 720 15.36 -17.78 37.00
CA ALA A 720 16.73 -18.10 37.41
C ALA A 720 17.63 -18.50 36.22
N ASP A 721 17.07 -18.65 35.02
CA ASP A 721 17.80 -19.10 33.84
C ASP A 721 18.58 -17.94 33.21
N ALA A 722 19.91 -18.06 33.15
CA ALA A 722 20.79 -17.06 32.54
C ALA A 722 20.52 -16.82 31.04
N ARG A 723 19.84 -17.75 30.36
CA ARG A 723 19.40 -17.60 28.96
C ARG A 723 18.20 -16.66 28.80
N TRP A 724 17.56 -16.28 29.91
CA TRP A 724 16.40 -15.39 29.98
C TRP A 724 16.72 -14.12 30.80
N PRO A 725 17.62 -13.25 30.31
CA PRO A 725 17.88 -11.96 30.93
C PRO A 725 16.62 -11.09 30.97
N GLN A 726 16.63 -10.12 31.90
CA GLN A 726 15.58 -9.10 31.99
C GLN A 726 15.52 -8.27 30.71
N ALA A 727 14.30 -8.03 30.22
CA ALA A 727 14.06 -7.24 29.01
C ALA A 727 14.61 -5.81 29.17
N GLN A 728 15.39 -5.35 28.19
CA GLN A 728 16.08 -4.07 28.26
C GLN A 728 15.29 -2.93 27.63
N THR A 729 15.16 -1.83 28.34
CA THR A 729 14.50 -0.63 27.81
C THR A 729 15.48 0.23 27.03
N ARG A 730 15.03 0.88 25.95
CA ARG A 730 15.85 1.80 25.16
C ARG A 730 15.34 3.23 25.31
N ARG A 731 16.25 4.20 25.51
CA ARG A 731 15.90 5.63 25.55
C ARG A 731 15.24 6.04 24.22
N GLY A 732 14.09 6.71 24.30
CA GLY A 732 13.34 7.15 23.12
C GLY A 732 12.37 6.12 22.54
N VAL A 733 12.25 4.91 23.13
CA VAL A 733 11.22 3.93 22.79
C VAL A 733 10.18 3.86 23.92
N PRO A 734 9.05 4.58 23.81
CA PRO A 734 7.98 4.50 24.81
C PRO A 734 7.17 3.21 24.62
N ALA A 735 6.34 2.89 25.63
CA ALA A 735 5.33 1.85 25.49
C ALA A 735 4.37 2.21 24.35
N TRP A 736 4.12 1.26 23.44
CA TRP A 736 3.17 1.46 22.35
C TRP A 736 1.74 1.44 22.87
N THR A 737 0.88 2.22 22.23
CA THR A 737 -0.56 2.31 22.48
C THR A 737 -1.27 2.23 21.14
N ASP A 738 -2.57 1.95 21.14
CA ASP A 738 -3.37 1.99 19.92
C ASP A 738 -3.33 3.36 19.22
N ASP A 739 -3.21 4.42 20.01
CA ASP A 739 -3.17 5.81 19.54
C ASP A 739 -1.75 6.25 19.13
N TYR A 740 -0.70 5.54 19.57
CA TYR A 740 0.69 5.87 19.30
C TYR A 740 1.61 4.64 19.20
N SER A 741 2.22 4.49 18.03
CA SER A 741 3.29 3.55 17.75
C SER A 741 4.27 4.17 16.75
N SER A 742 5.56 3.85 16.88
CA SER A 742 6.60 4.35 15.97
C SER A 742 7.56 3.24 15.59
N LEU A 743 7.46 2.77 14.35
CA LEU A 743 8.34 1.72 13.81
C LEU A 743 9.77 2.21 13.62
N LEU A 744 9.96 3.50 13.33
CA LEU A 744 11.29 4.10 13.18
C LEU A 744 12.11 4.03 14.47
N SER A 745 11.45 4.09 15.64
CA SER A 745 12.13 4.02 16.94
C SER A 745 12.74 2.65 17.26
N VAL A 746 12.27 1.61 16.58
CA VAL A 746 12.64 0.20 16.80
C VAL A 746 13.32 -0.42 15.59
N TRP A 747 13.68 0.38 14.59
CA TRP A 747 14.34 -0.13 13.39
C TRP A 747 15.75 -0.64 13.69
N ASN A 748 16.05 -1.88 13.27
CA ASN A 748 17.39 -2.48 13.37
C ASN A 748 18.36 -1.72 12.48
N LYS A 749 19.36 -1.10 13.11
CA LYS A 749 20.42 -0.38 12.40
C LYS A 749 21.33 -1.31 11.62
#